data_AF-A0A1Q3DFA3-F1
#
_entry.id   AF-A0A1Q3DFA3-F1
#
_cell.length_a   1.000
_cell.length_b   1.000
_cell.length_c   1.000
_cell.angle_alpha   90.00
_cell.angle_beta   90.00
_cell.angle_gamma   90.00
#
_symmetry.space_group_name_H-M   'P 1'
#
loop_
_entity.id
_entity.type
_entity.pdbx_description
1 polymer ?
#
loop_
_entity_poly.entity_id
_entity_poly.type
_entity_poly.pdbx_seq_one_letter_code
_entity_poly.pdbx_strand_id
1 'polypeptide(L)'
;MALQTVSPIPHFSPSTRPSSVLVPNKGGLLFLDFVGFYSKSKRTRRRFGVSGANQQQSSFARFFSIYNNNNNDIINKKKGSCSVNALLDLERTKNASLDNISDFKPKVVNLDDIISERGACGVGFIANLDNKASHKIIKDALIALGCMEHRGGCGADNDSGDGSGLMTSIPWDLFNNWANKQGIASFDKLHTGVGMVFLPKDDSLMKEAKKVIVSTFRQEGLEVLGWRPVPVNTSIVGYYAKETMPSIQQVFVRVVKEENVDDIERELFICRKLIERVAVSETWGNELYFCSLSNQTIVYKGMLRSEALGLFYSDLQSDLYKSPFAIYHRRYSTNTSPRWPLAQPMRFLGHNGEINTIQGNLNWMQSRETSLRSSVWRGRENEIRPYGNPKASDSANLDSAAELLIRSGRAPEEALMILVPEAYKNHPTLMIKYPEVVDFYDYYKGQMETWDGPALLLFSDGKTVGACLDRNGLRPARYWRTMDNVVYVASEVGVLPMDESKVAMKGRLGPGMMITVDLSSGQVYENTEVKKRVALSNPYGMWVSENLRSLKPVNHLSTTVMDNESILRHQQAYGYSSEDVQMVIETMAAQGKEPTFCMGDDIPLAILSQKPHLLYDYFKQRFAQDAWCEEEPLKDFDVEQIMRKTN
;
A
#
# COMPACT_ATOMS: atom_id res chain seq x y z
N MET A 1 18.17 -31.38 -44.11
CA MET A 1 18.78 -31.17 -45.44
C MET A 1 18.65 -29.70 -45.77
N ALA A 2 19.78 -29.01 -45.82
CA ALA A 2 19.91 -27.59 -46.10
C ALA A 2 19.94 -27.34 -47.62
N LEU A 3 19.50 -26.16 -48.06
CA LEU A 3 20.32 -25.21 -48.84
C LEU A 3 19.51 -23.99 -49.32
N GLN A 4 20.22 -22.86 -49.32
CA GLN A 4 20.04 -21.58 -50.05
C GLN A 4 19.65 -20.38 -49.17
N THR A 5 20.29 -19.21 -49.17
CA THR A 5 21.58 -18.69 -49.71
C THR A 5 21.78 -17.30 -49.09
N VAL A 6 23.02 -16.95 -48.74
CA VAL A 6 23.50 -15.65 -48.18
C VAL A 6 23.71 -14.66 -49.35
N SER A 7 23.36 -13.36 -49.30
CA SER A 7 24.13 -12.15 -48.87
C SER A 7 23.51 -10.89 -49.57
N PRO A 8 23.93 -9.61 -49.38
CA PRO A 8 24.88 -9.02 -48.41
C PRO A 8 24.44 -7.69 -47.73
N ILE A 9 25.26 -7.31 -46.75
CA ILE A 9 25.34 -6.06 -45.97
C ILE A 9 25.93 -4.90 -46.80
N PRO A 10 25.56 -3.62 -46.58
CA PRO A 10 26.34 -2.49 -47.05
C PRO A 10 27.39 -2.01 -46.02
N HIS A 11 28.64 -1.93 -46.47
CA HIS A 11 29.78 -1.33 -45.80
C HIS A 11 29.68 0.19 -45.71
N PHE A 12 30.16 0.77 -44.60
CA PHE A 12 30.75 2.11 -44.58
C PHE A 12 32.13 2.05 -43.91
N SER A 13 33.12 2.61 -44.61
CA SER A 13 34.56 2.61 -44.31
C SER A 13 34.98 3.69 -43.28
N PRO A 14 36.16 3.58 -42.65
CA PRO A 14 36.62 4.45 -41.57
C PRO A 14 37.61 5.55 -42.06
N SER A 15 37.40 6.79 -41.62
CA SER A 15 38.37 7.90 -41.60
C SER A 15 37.72 8.98 -40.73
N THR A 16 38.29 9.59 -39.68
CA THR A 16 39.62 10.17 -39.48
C THR A 16 39.71 10.58 -38.00
N ARG A 17 40.91 10.54 -37.42
CA ARG A 17 41.22 11.03 -36.05
C ARG A 17 40.72 12.47 -35.81
N PRO A 18 40.45 12.86 -34.55
CA PRO A 18 40.75 14.20 -34.12
C PRO A 18 41.80 14.21 -33.00
N SER A 19 42.80 15.04 -33.25
CA SER A 19 43.82 15.54 -32.36
C SER A 19 43.25 16.33 -31.18
N SER A 20 43.96 16.20 -30.06
CA SER A 20 43.96 17.06 -28.89
C SER A 20 43.92 18.57 -29.19
N VAL A 21 43.00 19.32 -28.55
CA VAL A 21 43.26 20.66 -27.99
C VAL A 21 42.33 20.88 -26.78
N LEU A 22 42.95 21.01 -25.61
CA LEU A 22 42.38 21.61 -24.40
C LEU A 22 42.58 23.13 -24.47
N VAL A 23 41.52 23.94 -24.29
CA VAL A 23 41.56 25.25 -23.59
C VAL A 23 40.14 25.54 -23.05
N PRO A 24 39.98 26.06 -21.81
CA PRO A 24 38.73 26.05 -21.07
C PRO A 24 37.90 27.31 -21.35
N ASN A 25 36.57 27.20 -21.32
CA ASN A 25 35.74 28.37 -21.14
C ASN A 25 34.66 28.16 -20.09
N LYS A 26 34.62 29.13 -19.18
CA LYS A 26 33.85 29.20 -17.95
C LYS A 26 32.36 29.39 -18.22
N GLY A 27 31.55 28.77 -17.36
CA GLY A 27 30.19 29.25 -17.04
C GLY A 27 29.07 28.74 -17.94
N GLY A 28 28.56 27.56 -17.65
CA GLY A 28 27.28 27.08 -18.17
C GLY A 28 26.69 26.05 -17.21
N LEU A 29 25.64 26.43 -16.48
CA LEU A 29 24.80 25.47 -15.76
C LEU A 29 24.14 24.53 -16.77
N LEU A 30 24.45 23.24 -16.68
CA LEU A 30 23.72 22.16 -17.34
C LEU A 30 22.53 21.79 -16.45
N PHE A 31 21.32 22.17 -16.86
CA PHE A 31 20.10 21.51 -16.39
C PHE A 31 19.90 20.26 -17.26
N LEU A 32 19.99 19.07 -16.66
CA LEU A 32 19.53 17.83 -17.26
C LEU A 32 18.01 17.72 -17.02
N ASP A 33 17.23 17.86 -18.09
CA ASP A 33 15.84 17.39 -18.12
C ASP A 33 15.86 15.87 -18.28
N PHE A 34 15.35 15.16 -17.27
CA PHE A 34 14.87 13.78 -17.44
C PHE A 34 13.47 13.85 -18.09
N VAL A 35 13.14 12.85 -18.91
CA VAL A 35 11.89 12.65 -19.66
C VAL A 35 11.99 13.09 -21.13
N GLY A 36 12.18 12.09 -21.99
CA GLY A 36 11.93 12.23 -23.42
C GLY A 36 10.43 12.31 -23.69
N PHE A 37 9.95 13.45 -24.18
CA PHE A 37 8.85 13.55 -25.13
C PHE A 37 8.94 14.89 -25.87
N TYR A 38 8.92 14.83 -27.21
CA TYR A 38 9.00 15.97 -28.11
C TYR A 38 7.65 16.70 -28.18
N SER A 39 7.64 18.01 -27.89
CA SER A 39 6.62 18.95 -28.39
C SER A 39 7.15 20.39 -28.39
N LYS A 40 7.09 21.06 -29.55
CA LYS A 40 7.61 22.41 -29.78
C LYS A 40 6.67 23.46 -29.19
N SER A 41 7.16 24.32 -28.30
CA SER A 41 6.51 25.58 -27.94
C SER A 41 7.48 26.77 -28.09
N LYS A 42 6.98 27.86 -28.71
CA LYS A 42 7.71 29.11 -28.98
C LYS A 42 7.83 29.95 -27.69
N ARG A 43 9.06 30.30 -27.31
CA ARG A 43 9.39 31.21 -26.20
C ARG A 43 9.35 32.68 -26.63
N THR A 44 8.66 33.53 -25.87
CA THR A 44 8.82 34.99 -25.85
C THR A 44 9.57 35.40 -24.58
N ARG A 45 10.69 36.14 -24.73
CA ARG A 45 11.53 36.67 -23.65
C ARG A 45 10.95 37.96 -23.08
N ARG A 46 10.95 38.11 -21.75
CA ARG A 46 10.99 39.43 -21.07
C ARG A 46 12.17 39.47 -20.09
N ARG A 47 12.92 40.57 -20.17
CA ARG A 47 14.08 40.93 -19.34
C ARG A 47 13.61 41.40 -17.95
N PHE A 48 14.39 41.09 -16.91
CA PHE A 48 14.37 41.82 -15.65
C PHE A 48 15.73 42.51 -15.43
N GLY A 49 15.69 43.78 -15.05
CA GLY A 49 16.82 44.61 -14.66
C GLY A 49 17.04 44.60 -13.15
N VAL A 50 18.27 44.93 -12.76
CA VAL A 50 18.85 44.88 -11.41
C VAL A 50 18.77 46.26 -10.74
N SER A 51 18.44 46.27 -9.44
CA SER A 51 18.87 47.22 -8.39
C SER A 51 18.14 46.80 -7.10
N GLY A 52 18.69 46.70 -5.89
CA GLY A 52 19.87 47.30 -5.29
C GLY A 52 19.45 47.89 -3.94
N ALA A 53 20.04 47.37 -2.85
CA ALA A 53 20.17 47.95 -1.51
C ALA A 53 18.98 48.00 -0.51
N ASN A 54 19.29 47.43 0.66
CA ASN A 54 19.14 47.93 2.03
C ASN A 54 17.81 47.91 2.82
N GLN A 55 17.99 47.33 4.01
CA GLN A 55 17.51 47.75 5.35
C GLN A 55 16.09 47.42 5.81
N GLN A 56 16.10 46.51 6.80
CA GLN A 56 15.49 46.60 8.13
C GLN A 56 13.96 46.78 8.29
N GLN A 57 13.45 45.79 9.02
CA GLN A 57 12.21 45.74 9.78
C GLN A 57 11.90 47.01 10.58
N SER A 58 10.63 47.43 10.57
CA SER A 58 9.89 47.69 11.82
C SER A 58 8.38 47.89 11.60
N SER A 59 7.61 47.21 12.47
CA SER A 59 6.39 47.68 13.16
C SER A 59 5.11 48.04 12.38
N PHE A 60 4.10 47.19 12.60
CA PHE A 60 2.81 47.49 13.28
C PHE A 60 1.91 48.65 12.81
N ALA A 61 0.65 48.24 12.60
CA ALA A 61 -0.59 48.83 13.14
C ALA A 61 -1.40 49.83 12.29
N ARG A 62 -2.62 49.35 11.97
CA ARG A 62 -3.91 50.09 11.87
C ARG A 62 -3.99 51.09 10.69
N PHE A 63 -5.11 51.33 10.01
CA PHE A 63 -6.48 51.51 10.49
C PHE A 63 -7.48 51.31 9.32
N PHE A 64 -8.71 50.95 9.70
CA PHE A 64 -9.93 50.96 8.89
C PHE A 64 -10.21 52.31 8.20
N SER A 65 -10.97 52.22 7.09
CA SER A 65 -12.29 52.87 6.88
C SER A 65 -12.44 53.85 5.70
N ILE A 66 -13.60 53.68 5.03
CA ILE A 66 -14.49 54.71 4.48
C ILE A 66 -14.38 55.08 2.97
N TYR A 67 -15.44 54.61 2.28
CA TYR A 67 -16.32 55.27 1.32
C TYR A 67 -15.86 55.61 -0.11
N ASN A 68 -16.42 54.81 -1.03
CA ASN A 68 -17.33 55.20 -2.13
C ASN A 68 -17.64 56.70 -2.30
N ASN A 69 -17.54 57.20 -3.54
CA ASN A 69 -18.69 57.42 -4.44
C ASN A 69 -18.27 58.14 -5.73
N ASN A 70 -18.79 57.69 -6.89
CA ASN A 70 -19.68 58.46 -7.78
C ASN A 70 -19.64 58.04 -9.26
N ASN A 71 -20.83 57.66 -9.74
CA ASN A 71 -21.59 58.18 -10.88
C ASN A 71 -21.19 57.92 -12.36
N ASN A 72 -22.14 57.23 -13.01
CA ASN A 72 -22.95 57.65 -14.18
C ASN A 72 -22.41 57.56 -15.62
N ASP A 73 -23.07 56.66 -16.36
CA ASP A 73 -23.94 56.91 -17.53
C ASP A 73 -23.40 56.99 -18.98
N ILE A 74 -24.23 56.40 -19.88
CA ILE A 74 -24.63 56.82 -21.26
C ILE A 74 -24.20 56.00 -22.52
N ILE A 75 -25.20 55.28 -23.08
CA ILE A 75 -25.77 55.24 -24.47
C ILE A 75 -24.97 54.70 -25.71
N ASN A 76 -25.37 53.49 -26.16
CA ASN A 76 -26.07 53.08 -27.42
C ASN A 76 -25.68 53.57 -28.86
N LYS A 77 -25.32 52.63 -29.78
CA LYS A 77 -26.02 52.22 -31.06
C LYS A 77 -25.14 51.85 -32.31
N LYS A 78 -25.36 50.60 -32.79
CA LYS A 78 -25.70 50.07 -34.15
C LYS A 78 -24.71 49.81 -35.33
N LYS A 79 -25.01 48.67 -36.00
CA LYS A 79 -24.70 48.09 -37.36
C LYS A 79 -23.37 47.31 -37.49
N GLY A 80 -23.25 46.08 -38.02
CA GLY A 80 -24.15 45.08 -38.61
C GLY A 80 -23.55 44.47 -39.90
N SER A 81 -23.10 43.20 -39.90
CA SER A 81 -23.27 42.18 -40.97
C SER A 81 -22.48 40.88 -40.69
N CYS A 82 -23.02 39.76 -41.16
CA CYS A 82 -22.81 38.38 -40.69
C CYS A 82 -21.64 37.62 -41.36
N SER A 83 -20.89 36.79 -40.61
CA SER A 83 -20.44 35.46 -41.06
C SER A 83 -20.09 34.58 -39.85
N VAL A 84 -20.44 33.30 -40.00
CA VAL A 84 -20.61 32.27 -38.97
C VAL A 84 -19.28 31.91 -38.28
N ASN A 85 -19.25 32.00 -36.95
CA ASN A 85 -18.28 31.32 -36.10
C ASN A 85 -18.94 30.92 -34.78
N ALA A 86 -18.75 29.65 -34.42
CA ALA A 86 -19.05 29.10 -33.12
C ALA A 86 -18.27 29.86 -32.04
N LEU A 87 -18.97 30.42 -31.05
CA LEU A 87 -18.48 30.57 -29.68
C LEU A 87 -19.60 31.14 -28.79
N LEU A 88 -19.80 30.49 -27.63
CA LEU A 88 -20.03 31.11 -26.32
C LEU A 88 -21.08 32.24 -26.23
N ASP A 89 -22.24 31.90 -25.69
CA ASP A 89 -22.91 32.77 -24.71
C ASP A 89 -23.74 31.89 -23.76
N LEU A 90 -23.20 31.69 -22.56
CA LEU A 90 -24.02 31.45 -21.38
C LEU A 90 -23.44 32.30 -20.25
N GLU A 91 -24.36 33.09 -19.71
CA GLU A 91 -24.15 34.23 -18.85
C GLU A 91 -23.36 33.86 -17.60
N ARG A 92 -22.46 34.78 -17.28
CA ARG A 92 -21.56 34.76 -16.14
C ARG A 92 -22.37 35.02 -14.87
N THR A 93 -23.00 33.99 -14.30
CA THR A 93 -23.43 34.00 -12.90
C THR A 93 -22.19 33.93 -12.01
N LYS A 94 -21.72 35.12 -11.60
CA LYS A 94 -20.91 35.26 -10.39
C LYS A 94 -21.74 34.75 -9.21
N ASN A 95 -21.39 33.57 -8.69
CA ASN A 95 -21.39 33.19 -7.26
C ASN A 95 -21.43 31.67 -7.11
N ALA A 96 -20.26 31.04 -7.15
CA ALA A 96 -19.89 29.92 -6.31
C ALA A 96 -18.37 29.76 -6.43
N SER A 97 -17.70 29.98 -5.31
CA SER A 97 -16.27 29.82 -5.08
C SER A 97 -15.67 28.56 -5.74
N LEU A 98 -14.81 28.77 -6.74
CA LEU A 98 -13.80 27.82 -7.19
C LEU A 98 -12.60 27.71 -6.20
N ASP A 99 -12.72 28.33 -5.03
CA ASP A 99 -11.69 28.38 -3.98
C ASP A 99 -11.84 27.29 -2.89
N ASN A 100 -12.74 26.31 -3.07
CA ASN A 100 -12.92 25.19 -2.12
C ASN A 100 -12.50 23.83 -2.70
N ILE A 101 -11.48 23.81 -3.55
CA ILE A 101 -10.65 22.60 -3.70
C ILE A 101 -9.55 22.78 -2.66
N SER A 102 -9.72 22.20 -1.48
CA SER A 102 -8.60 22.10 -0.55
C SER A 102 -7.52 21.31 -1.26
N ASP A 103 -6.50 22.00 -1.77
CA ASP A 103 -5.18 21.43 -2.02
C ASP A 103 -4.84 20.62 -0.77
N PHE A 104 -4.90 19.29 -0.89
CA PHE A 104 -4.40 18.38 0.12
C PHE A 104 -2.90 18.65 0.22
N LYS A 105 -2.52 19.63 1.05
CA LYS A 105 -1.12 19.96 1.28
C LYS A 105 -0.46 18.70 1.82
N PRO A 106 0.65 18.24 1.21
CA PRO A 106 1.36 17.08 1.69
C PRO A 106 1.80 17.35 3.12
N LYS A 107 1.21 16.64 4.06
CA LYS A 107 1.57 16.68 5.48
C LYS A 107 2.33 15.41 5.78
N VAL A 108 3.56 15.56 6.28
CA VAL A 108 4.40 14.45 6.72
C VAL A 108 3.64 13.66 7.78
N VAL A 109 3.66 12.33 7.64
CA VAL A 109 2.94 11.43 8.54
C VAL A 109 3.48 11.55 9.96
N ASN A 110 2.58 11.85 10.91
CA ASN A 110 2.92 11.83 12.34
C ASN A 110 3.04 10.38 12.81
N LEU A 111 4.13 10.10 13.51
CA LEU A 111 4.52 8.78 13.93
C LEU A 111 3.73 8.30 15.17
N ASP A 112 3.26 9.22 16.02
CA ASP A 112 2.43 8.88 17.19
C ASP A 112 1.10 8.25 16.78
N ASP A 113 0.57 8.63 15.61
CA ASP A 113 -0.65 8.05 15.04
C ASP A 113 -0.43 6.59 14.57
N ILE A 114 0.81 6.24 14.21
CA ILE A 114 1.22 4.91 13.70
C ILE A 114 1.56 3.93 14.85
N ILE A 115 2.27 4.40 15.89
CA ILE A 115 2.87 3.53 16.93
C ILE A 115 1.83 2.79 17.78
N SER A 116 0.56 3.20 17.76
CA SER A 116 -0.45 2.67 18.67
C SER A 116 -0.87 1.21 18.43
N GLU A 117 -0.42 0.52 17.38
CA GLU A 117 -0.91 -0.84 17.06
C GLU A 117 0.21 -1.85 16.78
N ARG A 118 0.29 -2.90 17.61
CA ARG A 118 1.18 -4.06 17.41
C ARG A 118 0.47 -5.38 17.70
N GLY A 119 0.88 -6.49 17.07
CA GLY A 119 0.27 -7.81 17.33
C GLY A 119 0.98 -9.04 16.76
N ALA A 120 0.91 -10.16 17.48
CA ALA A 120 1.19 -11.49 16.95
C ALA A 120 -0.15 -12.20 16.68
N CYS A 121 -0.49 -12.43 15.42
CA CYS A 121 -1.81 -12.90 15.01
C CYS A 121 -1.81 -14.40 14.67
N GLY A 122 -2.99 -14.98 14.49
CA GLY A 122 -3.20 -16.27 13.84
C GLY A 122 -3.84 -16.08 12.46
N VAL A 123 -3.32 -16.72 11.43
CA VAL A 123 -3.82 -16.54 10.05
C VAL A 123 -3.72 -17.84 9.25
N GLY A 124 -4.68 -18.07 8.37
CA GLY A 124 -4.65 -19.23 7.46
C GLY A 124 -5.66 -19.14 6.32
N PHE A 125 -5.49 -19.99 5.32
CA PHE A 125 -6.48 -20.17 4.26
C PHE A 125 -6.72 -21.64 3.93
N ILE A 126 -7.90 -21.89 3.39
CA ILE A 126 -8.34 -23.19 2.87
C ILE A 126 -8.81 -22.98 1.45
N ALA A 127 -8.38 -23.81 0.51
CA ALA A 127 -8.75 -23.70 -0.90
C ALA A 127 -9.01 -25.07 -1.53
N ASN A 128 -10.13 -25.22 -2.22
CA ASN A 128 -10.46 -26.42 -2.98
C ASN A 128 -10.03 -26.24 -4.44
N LEU A 129 -9.11 -27.11 -4.90
CA LEU A 129 -8.52 -27.06 -6.23
C LEU A 129 -9.53 -27.39 -7.35
N ASP A 130 -10.62 -28.09 -7.03
CA ASP A 130 -11.71 -28.35 -7.99
C ASP A 130 -12.61 -27.11 -8.22
N ASN A 131 -12.36 -26.00 -7.52
CA ASN A 131 -13.19 -24.79 -7.50
C ASN A 131 -14.66 -25.03 -7.12
N LYS A 132 -14.93 -26.12 -6.38
CA LYS A 132 -16.29 -26.47 -5.93
C LYS A 132 -16.59 -25.76 -4.62
N ALA A 133 -17.54 -24.83 -4.69
CA ALA A 133 -18.03 -24.14 -3.51
C ALA A 133 -18.69 -25.11 -2.53
N SER A 134 -18.24 -25.10 -1.28
CA SER A 134 -18.77 -25.99 -0.23
C SER A 134 -18.89 -25.27 1.10
N HIS A 135 -19.96 -25.57 1.83
CA HIS A 135 -20.13 -25.09 3.21
C HIS A 135 -19.14 -25.78 4.17
N LYS A 136 -18.58 -26.94 3.79
CA LYS A 136 -17.52 -27.59 4.55
C LYS A 136 -16.29 -26.69 4.71
N ILE A 137 -15.91 -25.94 3.66
CA ILE A 137 -14.76 -25.03 3.69
C ILE A 137 -14.98 -23.92 4.74
N ILE A 138 -16.21 -23.45 4.87
CA ILE A 138 -16.58 -22.45 5.88
C ILE A 138 -16.48 -23.05 7.29
N LYS A 139 -17.04 -24.24 7.50
CA LYS A 139 -16.95 -24.97 8.78
C LYS A 139 -15.49 -25.23 9.18
N ASP A 140 -14.68 -25.73 8.25
CA ASP A 140 -13.26 -25.98 8.48
C ASP A 140 -12.53 -24.66 8.81
N ALA A 141 -12.81 -23.57 8.10
CA ALA A 141 -12.17 -22.28 8.38
C ALA A 141 -12.56 -21.71 9.76
N LEU A 142 -13.80 -21.89 10.20
CA LEU A 142 -14.23 -21.48 11.55
C LEU A 142 -13.59 -22.33 12.65
N ILE A 143 -13.43 -23.64 12.43
CA ILE A 143 -12.70 -24.53 13.36
C ILE A 143 -11.24 -24.07 13.45
N ALA A 144 -10.60 -23.86 12.30
CA ALA A 144 -9.21 -23.42 12.24
C ALA A 144 -9.01 -22.05 12.88
N LEU A 145 -9.97 -21.13 12.73
CA LEU A 145 -9.99 -19.85 13.42
C LEU A 145 -10.09 -20.05 14.94
N GLY A 146 -10.96 -20.94 15.42
CA GLY A 146 -11.05 -21.30 16.85
C GLY A 146 -9.74 -21.79 17.44
N CYS A 147 -8.99 -22.60 16.69
CA CYS A 147 -7.65 -23.06 17.08
C CYS A 147 -6.59 -21.95 17.13
N MET A 148 -6.89 -20.73 16.67
CA MET A 148 -5.99 -19.57 16.75
C MET A 148 -6.26 -18.67 17.95
N GLU A 149 -7.19 -19.02 18.84
CA GLU A 149 -7.59 -18.12 19.93
C GLU A 149 -6.43 -17.79 20.89
N HIS A 150 -5.49 -18.73 21.12
CA HIS A 150 -4.30 -18.47 21.94
C HIS A 150 -3.29 -17.50 21.29
N ARG A 151 -3.46 -17.18 20.01
CA ARG A 151 -2.74 -16.10 19.30
C ARG A 151 -3.57 -14.82 19.18
N GLY A 152 -4.77 -14.78 19.75
CA GLY A 152 -5.62 -13.60 19.78
C GLY A 152 -5.50 -12.87 21.10
N GLY A 153 -5.78 -11.56 21.08
CA GLY A 153 -5.94 -10.78 22.30
C GLY A 153 -7.42 -10.57 22.64
N CYS A 154 -7.68 -10.31 23.91
CA CYS A 154 -8.99 -9.96 24.43
C CYS A 154 -8.91 -8.61 25.15
N GLY A 155 -10.00 -7.85 25.07
CA GLY A 155 -10.18 -6.60 25.78
C GLY A 155 -10.32 -6.80 27.29
N ALA A 156 -10.43 -5.69 28.01
CA ALA A 156 -10.44 -5.68 29.48
C ALA A 156 -11.63 -6.42 30.13
N ASP A 157 -12.68 -6.75 29.37
CA ASP A 157 -13.83 -7.54 29.83
C ASP A 157 -13.62 -9.06 29.70
N ASN A 158 -12.46 -9.51 29.19
CA ASN A 158 -12.14 -10.90 28.88
C ASN A 158 -13.13 -11.59 27.92
N ASP A 159 -13.94 -10.83 27.19
CA ASP A 159 -14.96 -11.37 26.27
C ASP A 159 -14.89 -10.70 24.89
N SER A 160 -14.71 -9.38 24.83
CA SER A 160 -14.49 -8.64 23.60
C SER A 160 -13.14 -9.03 22.99
N GLY A 161 -13.14 -9.68 21.82
CA GLY A 161 -11.89 -10.03 21.13
C GLY A 161 -11.31 -8.85 20.34
N ASP A 162 -9.98 -8.81 20.21
CA ASP A 162 -9.24 -7.79 19.45
C ASP A 162 -9.48 -7.77 17.93
N GLY A 163 -10.24 -8.74 17.42
CA GLY A 163 -10.64 -8.84 16.03
C GLY A 163 -10.54 -10.27 15.52
N SER A 164 -11.58 -10.72 14.83
CA SER A 164 -11.57 -11.94 14.03
C SER A 164 -12.38 -11.76 12.76
N GLY A 165 -12.07 -12.53 11.74
CA GLY A 165 -12.78 -12.45 10.47
C GLY A 165 -12.48 -13.56 9.49
N LEU A 166 -13.32 -13.58 8.44
CA LEU A 166 -13.31 -14.54 7.37
C LEU A 166 -13.56 -13.83 6.04
N MET A 167 -12.69 -14.05 5.06
CA MET A 167 -12.88 -13.66 3.66
C MET A 167 -13.21 -14.90 2.83
N THR A 168 -14.19 -14.79 1.95
CA THR A 168 -14.67 -15.89 1.10
C THR A 168 -15.10 -15.38 -0.27
N SER A 169 -15.44 -16.28 -1.19
CA SER A 169 -16.22 -15.90 -2.38
C SER A 169 -17.64 -15.48 -1.98
N ILE A 170 -18.26 -14.60 -2.77
CA ILE A 170 -19.63 -14.17 -2.53
C ILE A 170 -20.62 -15.35 -2.51
N PRO A 171 -21.38 -15.57 -1.41
CA PRO A 171 -22.33 -16.68 -1.28
C PRO A 171 -23.65 -16.37 -1.99
N TRP A 172 -23.63 -16.33 -3.32
CA TRP A 172 -24.77 -15.92 -4.13
C TRP A 172 -26.06 -16.71 -3.88
N ASP A 173 -25.96 -17.99 -3.51
CA ASP A 173 -27.13 -18.83 -3.22
C ASP A 173 -27.88 -18.35 -1.97
N LEU A 174 -27.15 -17.90 -0.94
CA LEU A 174 -27.71 -17.29 0.27
C LEU A 174 -28.38 -15.95 -0.06
N PHE A 175 -27.72 -15.11 -0.87
CA PHE A 175 -28.25 -13.80 -1.25
C PHE A 175 -29.46 -13.89 -2.17
N ASN A 176 -29.49 -14.82 -3.13
CA ASN A 176 -30.65 -15.07 -3.97
C ASN A 176 -31.83 -15.63 -3.16
N ASN A 177 -31.58 -16.49 -2.16
CA ASN A 177 -32.63 -16.93 -1.24
C ASN A 177 -33.26 -15.76 -0.48
N TRP A 178 -32.44 -14.84 0.03
CA TRP A 178 -32.90 -13.63 0.69
C TRP A 178 -33.67 -12.70 -0.29
N ALA A 179 -33.12 -12.45 -1.48
CA ALA A 179 -33.75 -11.61 -2.50
C ALA A 179 -35.14 -12.11 -2.88
N ASN A 180 -35.27 -13.43 -3.13
CA ASN A 180 -36.55 -14.05 -3.46
C ASN A 180 -37.59 -13.87 -2.34
N LYS A 181 -37.18 -13.95 -1.06
CA LYS A 181 -38.06 -13.69 0.10
C LYS A 181 -38.52 -12.23 0.20
N GLN A 182 -37.74 -11.29 -0.33
CA GLN A 182 -38.06 -9.86 -0.37
C GLN A 182 -38.77 -9.44 -1.67
N GLY A 183 -39.05 -10.37 -2.59
CA GLY A 183 -39.62 -10.06 -3.91
C GLY A 183 -38.65 -9.35 -4.87
N ILE A 184 -37.33 -9.45 -4.61
CA ILE A 184 -36.28 -8.92 -5.48
C ILE A 184 -35.87 -10.02 -6.46
N ALA A 185 -35.63 -9.65 -7.73
CA ALA A 185 -35.13 -10.58 -8.74
C ALA A 185 -33.77 -11.17 -8.34
N SER A 186 -33.48 -12.40 -8.79
CA SER A 186 -32.17 -13.01 -8.55
C SER A 186 -31.05 -12.15 -9.13
N PHE A 187 -29.95 -12.04 -8.40
CA PHE A 187 -28.82 -11.22 -8.77
C PHE A 187 -28.04 -11.86 -9.92
N ASP A 188 -27.63 -11.02 -10.88
CA ASP A 188 -26.66 -11.40 -11.89
C ASP A 188 -25.27 -11.43 -11.26
N LYS A 189 -24.74 -12.63 -11.03
CA LYS A 189 -23.46 -12.85 -10.34
C LYS A 189 -22.27 -12.22 -11.09
N LEU A 190 -22.38 -12.00 -12.39
CA LEU A 190 -21.30 -11.44 -13.21
C LEU A 190 -21.22 -9.92 -13.04
N HIS A 191 -22.37 -9.26 -13.01
CA HIS A 191 -22.48 -7.79 -13.03
C HIS A 191 -22.91 -7.17 -11.69
N THR A 192 -23.08 -7.97 -10.65
CA THR A 192 -23.49 -7.47 -9.33
C THR A 192 -22.32 -7.52 -8.35
N GLY A 193 -22.01 -6.38 -7.74
CA GLY A 193 -21.12 -6.29 -6.58
C GLY A 193 -21.90 -6.28 -5.27
N VAL A 194 -21.26 -6.76 -4.20
CA VAL A 194 -21.78 -6.71 -2.84
C VAL A 194 -20.83 -5.88 -1.98
N GLY A 195 -21.36 -4.85 -1.33
CA GLY A 195 -20.65 -4.06 -0.34
C GLY A 195 -21.02 -4.52 1.06
N MET A 196 -20.05 -5.01 1.84
CA MET A 196 -20.21 -5.21 3.28
C MET A 196 -19.76 -3.93 3.99
N VAL A 197 -20.70 -3.21 4.60
CA VAL A 197 -20.51 -1.85 5.09
C VAL A 197 -20.86 -1.75 6.57
N PHE A 198 -19.97 -1.14 7.34
CA PHE A 198 -20.24 -0.63 8.66
C PHE A 198 -20.74 0.81 8.54
N LEU A 199 -21.90 1.06 9.14
CA LEU A 199 -22.59 2.34 9.14
C LEU A 199 -22.81 2.81 10.58
N PRO A 200 -23.15 4.11 10.76
CA PRO A 200 -23.48 4.65 12.07
C PRO A 200 -24.56 3.84 12.78
N LYS A 201 -24.43 3.74 14.10
CA LYS A 201 -25.42 3.05 14.95
C LYS A 201 -26.75 3.80 15.03
N ASP A 202 -26.70 5.13 14.92
CA ASP A 202 -27.89 5.98 14.90
C ASP A 202 -28.67 5.83 13.57
N ASP A 203 -29.98 5.61 13.67
CA ASP A 203 -30.83 5.36 12.51
C ASP A 203 -30.97 6.56 11.56
N SER A 204 -30.88 7.79 12.08
CA SER A 204 -30.95 9.01 11.27
C SER A 204 -29.67 9.16 10.45
N LEU A 205 -28.51 9.06 11.12
CA LEU A 205 -27.19 9.11 10.48
C LEU A 205 -27.01 7.95 9.49
N MET A 206 -27.47 6.75 9.81
CA MET A 206 -27.45 5.61 8.89
C MET A 206 -28.26 5.90 7.61
N LYS A 207 -29.45 6.51 7.72
CA LYS A 207 -30.26 6.87 6.55
C LYS A 207 -29.58 7.93 5.69
N GLU A 208 -28.90 8.89 6.31
CA GLU A 208 -28.10 9.89 5.62
C GLU A 208 -26.92 9.26 4.88
N ALA A 209 -26.16 8.41 5.55
CA ALA A 209 -25.05 7.66 4.95
C ALA A 209 -25.52 6.81 3.76
N LYS A 210 -26.64 6.09 3.90
CA LYS A 210 -27.23 5.32 2.79
C LYS A 210 -27.62 6.21 1.61
N LYS A 211 -28.14 7.42 1.84
CA LYS A 211 -28.47 8.36 0.76
C LYS A 211 -27.22 8.80 -0.01
N VAL A 212 -26.15 9.15 0.69
CA VAL A 212 -24.87 9.56 0.08
C VAL A 212 -24.24 8.42 -0.72
N ILE A 213 -24.28 7.19 -0.18
CA ILE A 213 -23.80 6.00 -0.88
C ILE A 213 -24.60 5.77 -2.17
N VAL A 214 -25.93 5.79 -2.08
CA VAL A 214 -26.82 5.59 -3.23
C VAL A 214 -26.66 6.69 -4.27
N SER A 215 -26.51 7.95 -3.85
CA SER A 215 -26.32 9.06 -4.79
C SER A 215 -25.00 8.93 -5.54
N THR A 216 -23.93 8.53 -4.86
CA THR A 216 -22.61 8.35 -5.48
C THR A 216 -22.63 7.21 -6.48
N PHE A 217 -23.21 6.05 -6.14
CA PHE A 217 -23.37 4.95 -7.10
C PHE A 217 -24.17 5.37 -8.33
N ARG A 218 -25.26 6.12 -8.16
CA ARG A 218 -26.08 6.60 -9.29
C ARG A 218 -25.34 7.59 -10.17
N GLN A 219 -24.54 8.49 -9.58
CA GLN A 219 -23.71 9.44 -10.34
C GLN A 219 -22.69 8.72 -11.23
N GLU A 220 -22.13 7.61 -10.74
CA GLU A 220 -21.22 6.75 -11.49
C GLU A 220 -21.94 5.87 -12.53
N GLY A 221 -23.27 5.83 -12.50
CA GLY A 221 -24.10 5.04 -13.41
C GLY A 221 -24.25 3.59 -12.98
N LEU A 222 -24.04 3.29 -11.70
CA LEU A 222 -24.32 2.00 -11.08
C LEU A 222 -25.74 2.00 -10.50
N GLU A 223 -26.39 0.85 -10.54
CA GLU A 223 -27.76 0.69 -10.01
C GLU A 223 -27.73 -0.02 -8.66
N VAL A 224 -28.25 0.64 -7.62
CA VAL A 224 -28.42 0.02 -6.31
C VAL A 224 -29.68 -0.85 -6.31
N LEU A 225 -29.50 -2.16 -6.24
CA LEU A 225 -30.57 -3.15 -6.28
C LEU A 225 -31.29 -3.30 -4.93
N GLY A 226 -30.57 -3.10 -3.83
CA GLY A 226 -31.16 -3.20 -2.50
C GLY A 226 -30.16 -3.15 -1.35
N TRP A 227 -30.71 -3.03 -0.15
CA TRP A 227 -29.97 -3.08 1.11
C TRP A 227 -30.45 -4.27 1.95
N ARG A 228 -29.51 -5.00 2.52
CA ARG A 228 -29.76 -6.14 3.41
C ARG A 228 -29.13 -5.86 4.77
N PRO A 229 -29.92 -5.72 5.85
CA PRO A 229 -29.40 -5.81 7.21
C PRO A 229 -28.80 -7.20 7.41
N VAL A 230 -27.56 -7.28 7.88
CA VAL A 230 -26.90 -8.57 8.11
C VAL A 230 -27.49 -9.21 9.37
N PRO A 231 -27.95 -10.48 9.33
CA PRO A 231 -28.49 -11.14 10.51
C PRO A 231 -27.36 -11.42 11.49
N VAL A 232 -27.41 -10.73 12.64
CA VAL A 232 -26.40 -10.81 13.69
C VAL A 232 -27.01 -11.14 15.04
N ASN A 233 -26.31 -11.95 15.83
CA ASN A 233 -26.67 -12.24 17.22
C ASN A 233 -25.84 -11.40 18.18
N THR A 234 -26.42 -10.32 18.70
CA THR A 234 -25.71 -9.37 19.58
C THR A 234 -25.57 -9.85 21.03
N SER A 235 -26.15 -10.99 21.41
CA SER A 235 -26.08 -11.51 22.78
C SER A 235 -24.72 -12.08 23.14
N ILE A 236 -23.91 -12.46 22.15
CA ILE A 236 -22.58 -13.05 22.33
C ILE A 236 -21.43 -12.04 22.21
N VAL A 237 -21.76 -10.77 22.02
CA VAL A 237 -20.77 -9.70 21.85
C VAL A 237 -20.41 -9.16 23.23
N GLY A 238 -19.12 -9.16 23.55
CA GLY A 238 -18.59 -8.57 24.77
C GLY A 238 -18.99 -7.10 24.93
N TYR A 239 -18.97 -6.61 26.17
CA TYR A 239 -19.49 -5.30 26.53
C TYR A 239 -18.81 -4.17 25.73
N TYR A 240 -17.48 -4.15 25.67
CA TYR A 240 -16.75 -3.09 24.96
C TYR A 240 -16.93 -3.16 23.44
N ALA A 241 -16.94 -4.36 22.86
CA ALA A 241 -17.20 -4.54 21.44
C ALA A 241 -18.62 -4.09 21.06
N LYS A 242 -19.60 -4.30 21.95
CA LYS A 242 -21.00 -3.91 21.76
C LYS A 242 -21.23 -2.40 21.80
N GLU A 243 -20.49 -1.68 22.63
CA GLU A 243 -20.54 -0.21 22.69
C GLU A 243 -20.12 0.42 21.36
N THR A 244 -19.06 -0.14 20.74
CA THR A 244 -18.48 0.35 19.48
C THR A 244 -19.06 -0.33 18.24
N MET A 245 -20.06 -1.19 18.40
CA MET A 245 -20.63 -1.99 17.32
C MET A 245 -21.35 -1.12 16.29
N PRO A 246 -20.95 -1.17 15.00
CA PRO A 246 -21.62 -0.43 13.95
C PRO A 246 -22.92 -1.11 13.52
N SER A 247 -23.74 -0.38 12.75
CA SER A 247 -24.82 -0.99 11.99
C SER A 247 -24.24 -1.72 10.78
N ILE A 248 -24.38 -3.04 10.75
CA ILE A 248 -23.78 -3.89 9.71
C ILE A 248 -24.79 -4.12 8.59
N GLN A 249 -24.48 -3.61 7.40
CA GLN A 249 -25.39 -3.63 6.26
C GLN A 249 -24.67 -4.13 5.01
N GLN A 250 -25.41 -4.80 4.13
CA GLN A 250 -24.97 -5.18 2.80
C GLN A 250 -25.70 -4.35 1.75
N VAL A 251 -24.98 -3.84 0.76
CA VAL A 251 -25.54 -3.15 -0.41
C VAL A 251 -25.25 -3.95 -1.67
N PHE A 252 -26.28 -4.17 -2.48
CA PHE A 252 -26.18 -4.86 -3.77
C PHE A 252 -26.21 -3.82 -4.88
N VAL A 253 -25.20 -3.86 -5.76
CA VAL A 253 -25.00 -2.84 -6.78
C VAL A 253 -24.70 -3.49 -8.11
N ARG A 254 -25.49 -3.17 -9.13
CA ARG A 254 -25.30 -3.64 -10.50
C ARG A 254 -24.42 -2.67 -11.27
N VAL A 255 -23.36 -3.20 -11.89
CA VAL A 255 -22.45 -2.50 -12.79
C VAL A 255 -22.92 -2.76 -14.22
N VAL A 256 -23.37 -1.71 -14.91
CA VAL A 256 -24.03 -1.84 -16.22
C VAL A 256 -23.07 -1.64 -17.39
N LYS A 257 -21.98 -0.89 -17.18
CA LYS A 257 -21.11 -0.40 -18.27
C LYS A 257 -19.95 -1.33 -18.61
N GLU A 258 -19.59 -2.25 -17.73
CA GLU A 258 -18.39 -3.07 -17.83
C GLU A 258 -18.78 -4.55 -17.84
N GLU A 259 -18.12 -5.34 -18.70
CA GLU A 259 -18.37 -6.78 -18.88
C GLU A 259 -17.25 -7.63 -18.27
N ASN A 260 -16.03 -7.09 -18.22
CA ASN A 260 -14.88 -7.78 -17.65
C ASN A 260 -14.86 -7.63 -16.13
N VAL A 261 -14.65 -8.74 -15.42
CA VAL A 261 -14.50 -8.79 -13.96
C VAL A 261 -13.50 -7.75 -13.44
N ASP A 262 -12.35 -7.61 -14.09
CA ASP A 262 -11.31 -6.70 -13.59
C ASP A 262 -11.72 -5.22 -13.73
N ASP A 263 -12.52 -4.90 -14.74
CA ASP A 263 -13.08 -3.56 -14.95
C ASP A 263 -14.24 -3.28 -13.98
N ILE A 264 -15.12 -4.27 -13.76
CA ILE A 264 -16.20 -4.20 -12.76
C ILE A 264 -15.63 -3.93 -11.37
N GLU A 265 -14.62 -4.70 -10.98
CA GLU A 265 -13.96 -4.54 -9.71
C GLU A 265 -13.25 -3.19 -9.54
N ARG A 266 -12.73 -2.63 -10.64
CA ARG A 266 -12.11 -1.30 -10.66
C ARG A 266 -13.14 -0.19 -10.50
N GLU A 267 -14.29 -0.29 -11.16
CA GLU A 267 -15.39 0.65 -10.97
C GLU A 267 -15.90 0.61 -9.52
N LEU A 268 -16.05 -0.58 -8.93
CA LEU A 268 -16.38 -0.73 -7.51
C LEU A 268 -15.32 -0.09 -6.60
N PHE A 269 -14.03 -0.28 -6.89
CA PHE A 269 -12.94 0.37 -6.15
C PHE A 269 -13.03 1.90 -6.22
N ILE A 270 -13.25 2.47 -7.41
CA ILE A 270 -13.39 3.91 -7.62
C ILE A 270 -14.61 4.44 -6.86
N CYS A 271 -15.78 3.80 -7.00
CA CYS A 271 -16.98 4.18 -6.26
C CYS A 271 -16.74 4.18 -4.75
N ARG A 272 -16.08 3.15 -4.20
CA ARG A 272 -15.72 3.12 -2.78
C ARG A 272 -14.88 4.33 -2.39
N LYS A 273 -13.82 4.65 -3.15
CA LYS A 273 -12.94 5.79 -2.85
C LYS A 273 -13.66 7.13 -2.95
N LEU A 274 -14.58 7.28 -3.90
CA LEU A 274 -15.43 8.47 -4.02
C LEU A 274 -16.38 8.61 -2.83
N ILE A 275 -17.03 7.52 -2.43
CA ILE A 275 -17.91 7.50 -1.25
C ILE A 275 -17.12 7.87 0.02
N GLU A 276 -15.96 7.24 0.23
CA GLU A 276 -15.08 7.53 1.37
C GLU A 276 -14.67 9.01 1.38
N ARG A 277 -14.36 9.59 0.23
CA ARG A 277 -14.00 11.00 0.09
C ARG A 277 -15.17 11.93 0.46
N VAL A 278 -16.37 11.65 -0.04
CA VAL A 278 -17.56 12.44 0.31
C VAL A 278 -17.87 12.33 1.79
N ALA A 279 -17.70 11.13 2.37
CA ALA A 279 -17.93 10.92 3.79
C ALA A 279 -17.01 11.75 4.71
N VAL A 280 -15.80 12.15 4.27
CA VAL A 280 -14.89 12.97 5.09
C VAL A 280 -15.52 14.31 5.51
N SER A 281 -16.39 14.91 4.69
CA SER A 281 -17.07 16.16 5.03
C SER A 281 -18.32 15.97 5.91
N GLU A 282 -18.74 14.73 6.14
CA GLU A 282 -19.96 14.38 6.86
C GLU A 282 -19.66 14.10 8.34
N THR A 283 -20.60 14.44 9.22
CA THR A 283 -20.45 14.25 10.67
C THR A 283 -20.30 12.78 11.07
N TRP A 284 -20.95 11.90 10.33
CA TRP A 284 -20.92 10.45 10.50
C TRP A 284 -19.77 9.75 9.75
N GLY A 285 -18.94 10.51 9.02
CA GLY A 285 -17.93 9.96 8.12
C GLY A 285 -16.93 9.00 8.77
N ASN A 286 -16.60 9.23 10.04
CA ASN A 286 -15.67 8.37 10.80
C ASN A 286 -16.25 6.99 11.16
N GLU A 287 -17.57 6.81 11.08
CA GLU A 287 -18.27 5.54 11.35
C GLU A 287 -18.52 4.73 10.07
N LEU A 288 -18.32 5.32 8.90
CA LEU A 288 -18.42 4.62 7.62
C LEU A 288 -17.16 3.79 7.36
N TYR A 289 -17.34 2.50 7.12
CA TYR A 289 -16.24 1.64 6.69
C TYR A 289 -16.70 0.50 5.77
N PHE A 290 -16.12 0.41 4.58
CA PHE A 290 -16.30 -0.74 3.69
C PHE A 290 -15.34 -1.86 4.07
N CYS A 291 -15.87 -2.96 4.60
CA CYS A 291 -15.11 -4.18 4.83
C CYS A 291 -14.71 -4.84 3.51
N SER A 292 -15.64 -4.83 2.54
CA SER A 292 -15.42 -5.28 1.16
C SER A 292 -16.45 -4.59 0.26
N LEU A 293 -16.08 -4.35 -0.99
CA LEU A 293 -16.99 -3.97 -2.07
C LEU A 293 -16.45 -4.62 -3.35
N SER A 294 -17.00 -5.76 -3.73
CA SER A 294 -16.48 -6.61 -4.80
C SER A 294 -17.61 -7.45 -5.42
N ASN A 295 -17.40 -7.95 -6.64
CA ASN A 295 -18.19 -8.99 -7.29
C ASN A 295 -17.59 -10.40 -7.11
N GLN A 296 -16.39 -10.51 -6.52
CA GLN A 296 -15.72 -11.79 -6.28
C GLN A 296 -15.70 -12.17 -4.80
N THR A 297 -15.31 -11.24 -3.92
CA THR A 297 -15.01 -11.53 -2.51
C THR A 297 -15.93 -10.81 -1.55
N ILE A 298 -16.11 -11.39 -0.37
CA ILE A 298 -16.81 -10.75 0.75
C ILE A 298 -16.11 -11.07 2.07
N VAL A 299 -16.10 -10.09 2.96
CA VAL A 299 -15.41 -10.16 4.26
C VAL A 299 -16.41 -10.02 5.41
N TYR A 300 -16.48 -11.04 6.25
CA TYR A 300 -17.22 -11.05 7.52
C TYR A 300 -16.24 -10.93 8.67
N LYS A 301 -16.21 -9.79 9.35
CA LYS A 301 -15.26 -9.54 10.45
C LYS A 301 -15.88 -8.72 11.58
N GLY A 302 -15.25 -8.71 12.74
CA GLY A 302 -15.69 -7.91 13.88
C GLY A 302 -14.76 -8.02 15.09
N MET A 303 -15.04 -7.24 16.13
CA MET A 303 -14.29 -7.25 17.40
C MET A 303 -14.76 -8.41 18.29
N LEU A 304 -14.47 -9.62 17.83
CA LEU A 304 -15.00 -10.86 18.37
C LEU A 304 -13.87 -11.85 18.61
N ARG A 305 -14.03 -12.71 19.62
CA ARG A 305 -13.24 -13.94 19.77
C ARG A 305 -13.46 -14.86 18.57
N SER A 306 -12.52 -15.76 18.33
CA SER A 306 -12.55 -16.68 17.19
C SER A 306 -13.83 -17.52 17.14
N GLU A 307 -14.20 -18.12 18.27
CA GLU A 307 -15.39 -18.97 18.41
C GLU A 307 -16.70 -18.18 18.26
N ALA A 308 -16.68 -16.88 18.57
CA ALA A 308 -17.85 -16.02 18.52
C ALA A 308 -18.22 -15.62 17.08
N LEU A 309 -17.26 -15.60 16.14
CA LEU A 309 -17.51 -15.12 14.78
C LEU A 309 -18.64 -15.89 14.06
N GLY A 310 -18.58 -17.22 14.11
CA GLY A 310 -19.59 -18.10 13.49
C GLY A 310 -20.94 -18.08 14.21
N LEU A 311 -20.97 -17.72 15.51
CA LEU A 311 -22.20 -17.55 16.28
C LEU A 311 -22.83 -16.17 16.06
N PHE A 312 -22.00 -15.16 15.74
CA PHE A 312 -22.41 -13.78 15.62
C PHE A 312 -23.10 -13.57 14.28
N TYR A 313 -22.45 -14.00 13.20
CA TYR A 313 -23.01 -13.91 11.86
C TYR A 313 -23.81 -15.16 11.52
N SER A 314 -25.15 -15.08 11.61
CA SER A 314 -26.03 -16.22 11.32
C SER A 314 -25.86 -16.75 9.89
N ASP A 315 -25.42 -15.90 8.96
CA ASP A 315 -25.09 -16.29 7.58
C ASP A 315 -24.03 -17.40 7.54
N LEU A 316 -23.01 -17.34 8.39
CA LEU A 316 -21.90 -18.31 8.41
C LEU A 316 -22.32 -19.69 8.91
N GLN A 317 -23.51 -19.82 9.52
CA GLN A 317 -24.08 -21.10 9.95
C GLN A 317 -25.01 -21.72 8.89
N SER A 318 -25.36 -20.96 7.85
CA SER A 318 -26.29 -21.43 6.83
C SER A 318 -25.60 -22.37 5.85
N ASP A 319 -26.20 -23.52 5.58
CA ASP A 319 -25.72 -24.44 4.54
C ASP A 319 -25.76 -23.84 3.11
N LEU A 320 -26.47 -22.71 2.94
CA LEU A 320 -26.45 -21.94 1.69
C LEU A 320 -25.17 -21.10 1.52
N TYR A 321 -24.41 -20.88 2.60
CA TYR A 321 -23.12 -20.19 2.53
C TYR A 321 -22.04 -21.15 2.04
N LYS A 322 -21.73 -21.10 0.75
CA LYS A 322 -20.73 -21.96 0.11
C LYS A 322 -19.65 -21.11 -0.52
N SER A 323 -18.40 -21.53 -0.38
CA SER A 323 -17.24 -20.88 -0.99
C SER A 323 -16.21 -21.94 -1.41
N PRO A 324 -15.43 -21.74 -2.51
CA PRO A 324 -14.34 -22.63 -2.88
C PRO A 324 -13.05 -22.36 -2.10
N PHE A 325 -12.96 -21.19 -1.45
CA PHE A 325 -11.84 -20.84 -0.58
C PHE A 325 -12.31 -20.07 0.66
N ALA A 326 -11.46 -20.00 1.68
CA ALA A 326 -11.67 -19.12 2.82
C ALA A 326 -10.33 -18.66 3.39
N ILE A 327 -10.17 -17.37 3.68
CA ILE A 327 -9.05 -16.81 4.45
C ILE A 327 -9.59 -16.41 5.82
N TYR A 328 -8.98 -16.87 6.89
CA TYR A 328 -9.35 -16.53 8.26
C TYR A 328 -8.20 -15.81 8.97
N HIS A 329 -8.55 -14.90 9.88
CA HIS A 329 -7.59 -14.14 10.68
C HIS A 329 -8.11 -13.91 12.10
N ARG A 330 -7.22 -14.10 13.08
CA ARG A 330 -7.40 -13.73 14.48
C ARG A 330 -6.33 -12.71 14.88
N ARG A 331 -6.76 -11.52 15.27
CA ARG A 331 -5.90 -10.39 15.63
C ARG A 331 -5.50 -10.41 17.11
N TYR A 332 -4.29 -9.92 17.38
CA TYR A 332 -3.82 -9.50 18.69
C TYR A 332 -3.50 -7.99 18.63
N SER A 333 -3.86 -7.24 19.66
CA SER A 333 -3.70 -5.78 19.72
C SER A 333 -3.02 -5.40 21.03
N THR A 334 -2.16 -4.38 20.99
CA THR A 334 -1.71 -3.68 22.21
C THR A 334 -2.73 -2.67 22.73
N ASN A 335 -3.79 -2.38 21.97
CA ASN A 335 -4.88 -1.49 22.38
C ASN A 335 -6.05 -2.24 23.02
N THR A 336 -6.55 -1.73 24.14
CA THR A 336 -7.71 -2.27 24.86
C THR A 336 -9.06 -1.75 24.36
N SER A 337 -9.07 -0.72 23.51
CA SER A 337 -10.29 -0.11 22.97
C SER A 337 -10.65 -0.73 21.61
N PRO A 338 -11.78 -1.45 21.50
CA PRO A 338 -12.12 -2.16 20.28
C PRO A 338 -12.55 -1.20 19.17
N ARG A 339 -12.02 -1.40 17.95
CA ARG A 339 -12.41 -0.67 16.74
C ARG A 339 -12.68 -1.65 15.61
N TRP A 340 -13.96 -1.84 15.28
CA TRP A 340 -14.44 -2.81 14.28
C TRP A 340 -13.73 -2.76 12.93
N PRO A 341 -13.41 -1.58 12.35
CA PRO A 341 -12.66 -1.50 11.09
C PRO A 341 -11.29 -2.19 11.09
N LEU A 342 -10.63 -2.29 12.25
CA LEU A 342 -9.27 -2.81 12.39
C LEU A 342 -9.18 -4.34 12.42
N ALA A 343 -10.30 -5.02 12.62
CA ALA A 343 -10.35 -6.47 12.47
C ALA A 343 -9.91 -6.86 11.06
N GLN A 344 -9.37 -8.07 10.91
CA GLN A 344 -8.91 -8.62 9.64
C GLN A 344 -9.67 -9.91 9.31
N PRO A 345 -9.73 -10.37 8.04
CA PRO A 345 -9.04 -9.84 6.85
C PRO A 345 -9.41 -8.41 6.43
N MET A 346 -8.52 -7.77 5.68
CA MET A 346 -8.78 -6.54 4.95
C MET A 346 -9.48 -6.88 3.61
N ARG A 347 -9.27 -6.12 2.52
CA ARG A 347 -10.03 -6.32 1.27
C ARG A 347 -9.38 -7.39 0.39
N PHE A 348 -8.06 -7.43 0.42
CA PHE A 348 -7.24 -8.44 -0.26
C PHE A 348 -6.42 -9.25 0.73
N LEU A 349 -5.93 -8.62 1.80
CA LEU A 349 -4.90 -9.20 2.66
C LEU A 349 -5.42 -9.63 4.04
N GLY A 350 -4.91 -10.76 4.53
CA GLY A 350 -4.78 -11.07 5.95
C GLY A 350 -3.31 -11.03 6.34
N HIS A 351 -2.95 -10.18 7.29
CA HIS A 351 -1.57 -9.91 7.69
C HIS A 351 -1.33 -10.34 9.14
N ASN A 352 -0.40 -11.28 9.32
CA ASN A 352 0.17 -11.59 10.63
C ASN A 352 1.58 -11.04 10.69
N GLY A 353 1.77 -9.95 11.42
CA GLY A 353 3.00 -9.17 11.34
C GLY A 353 2.82 -7.70 11.71
N GLU A 354 3.89 -6.93 11.60
CA GLU A 354 3.83 -5.46 11.48
C GLU A 354 4.94 -4.95 10.57
N ILE A 355 4.61 -3.86 9.89
CA ILE A 355 5.49 -3.19 8.93
C ILE A 355 6.29 -2.11 9.66
N ASN A 356 7.57 -2.37 9.94
CA ASN A 356 8.44 -1.46 10.69
C ASN A 356 8.88 -0.22 9.88
N THR A 357 8.79 -0.30 8.55
CA THR A 357 9.15 0.77 7.59
C THR A 357 7.98 1.69 7.23
N ILE A 358 6.80 1.49 7.84
CA ILE A 358 5.52 2.09 7.41
C ILE A 358 5.56 3.62 7.24
N GLN A 359 6.26 4.36 8.11
CA GLN A 359 6.35 5.82 7.98
C GLN A 359 7.05 6.23 6.68
N GLY A 360 8.16 5.55 6.34
CA GLY A 360 8.87 5.76 5.08
C GLY A 360 7.98 5.43 3.89
N ASN A 361 7.32 4.27 3.94
CA ASN A 361 6.45 3.78 2.88
C ASN A 361 5.30 4.75 2.59
N LEU A 362 4.64 5.29 3.62
CA LEU A 362 3.56 6.26 3.45
C LEU A 362 4.04 7.56 2.81
N ASN A 363 5.20 8.08 3.24
CA ASN A 363 5.78 9.30 2.67
C ASN A 363 6.17 9.09 1.19
N TRP A 364 6.73 7.93 0.86
CA TRP A 364 7.07 7.59 -0.53
C TRP A 364 5.83 7.42 -1.39
N MET A 365 4.81 6.71 -0.92
CA MET A 365 3.52 6.60 -1.61
C MET A 365 2.89 7.97 -1.85
N GLN A 366 2.91 8.86 -0.85
CA GLN A 366 2.44 10.24 -1.00
C GLN A 366 3.24 11.01 -2.06
N SER A 367 4.57 10.84 -2.12
CA SER A 367 5.40 11.48 -3.15
C SER A 367 5.05 11.03 -4.57
N ARG A 368 4.56 9.78 -4.72
CA ARG A 368 4.17 9.17 -5.99
C ARG A 368 2.78 9.57 -6.45
N GLU A 369 1.93 10.09 -5.55
CA GLU A 369 0.53 10.37 -5.86
C GLU A 369 0.38 11.23 -7.11
N THR A 370 1.16 12.31 -7.22
CA THR A 370 1.05 13.27 -8.32
C THR A 370 1.55 12.76 -9.67
N SER A 371 2.49 11.82 -9.68
CA SER A 371 3.16 11.31 -10.88
C SER A 371 2.56 10.01 -11.40
N LEU A 372 1.88 9.24 -10.54
CA LEU A 372 1.28 7.96 -10.91
C LEU A 372 0.17 8.17 -11.95
N ARG A 373 0.34 7.53 -13.11
CA ARG A 373 -0.62 7.50 -14.22
C ARG A 373 -0.70 6.09 -14.77
N SER A 374 -1.90 5.65 -15.11
CA SER A 374 -2.09 4.40 -15.84
C SER A 374 -3.29 4.55 -16.77
N SER A 375 -3.16 4.06 -18.00
CA SER A 375 -4.26 4.05 -18.98
C SER A 375 -5.50 3.35 -18.44
N VAL A 376 -5.30 2.37 -17.55
CA VAL A 376 -6.33 1.59 -16.89
C VAL A 376 -7.28 2.47 -16.06
N TRP A 377 -6.82 3.62 -15.55
CA TRP A 377 -7.63 4.54 -14.77
C TRP A 377 -8.44 5.54 -15.61
N ARG A 378 -8.26 5.56 -16.94
CA ARG A 378 -9.03 6.40 -17.87
C ARG A 378 -9.07 7.90 -17.48
N GLY A 379 -8.00 8.42 -16.87
CA GLY A 379 -7.89 9.83 -16.43
C GLY A 379 -8.46 10.13 -15.04
N ARG A 380 -8.89 9.11 -14.29
CA ARG A 380 -9.51 9.21 -12.96
C ARG A 380 -8.52 9.03 -11.81
N GLU A 381 -7.21 9.11 -12.05
CA GLU A 381 -6.18 8.87 -11.04
C GLU A 381 -6.30 9.82 -9.82
N ASN A 382 -6.81 11.03 -10.04
CA ASN A 382 -7.05 12.00 -8.97
C ASN A 382 -8.18 11.56 -8.02
N GLU A 383 -9.10 10.70 -8.45
CA GLU A 383 -10.28 10.29 -7.70
C GLU A 383 -10.00 9.20 -6.67
N ILE A 384 -8.92 8.44 -6.89
CA ILE A 384 -8.50 7.33 -6.04
C ILE A 384 -7.45 7.73 -4.99
N ARG A 385 -7.07 9.01 -4.93
CA ARG A 385 -6.21 9.58 -3.89
C ARG A 385 -7.00 9.89 -2.59
N PRO A 386 -6.37 9.87 -1.41
CA PRO A 386 -4.99 9.43 -1.16
C PRO A 386 -4.84 7.90 -1.22
N TYR A 387 -3.62 7.44 -1.51
CA TYR A 387 -3.30 6.00 -1.59
C TYR A 387 -3.06 5.35 -0.23
N GLY A 388 -2.63 6.15 0.76
CA GLY A 388 -2.45 5.71 2.15
C GLY A 388 -3.22 6.59 3.13
N ASN A 389 -3.46 6.07 4.32
CA ASN A 389 -4.07 6.80 5.43
C ASN A 389 -3.20 6.66 6.70
N PRO A 390 -2.56 7.74 7.17
CA PRO A 390 -1.80 7.77 8.40
C PRO A 390 -2.52 7.28 9.65
N LYS A 391 -3.86 7.41 9.68
CA LYS A 391 -4.69 6.98 10.81
C LYS A 391 -5.10 5.51 10.75
N ALA A 392 -4.84 4.84 9.64
CA ALA A 392 -5.12 3.43 9.46
C ALA A 392 -3.93 2.60 9.95
N SER A 393 -4.19 1.34 10.31
CA SER A 393 -3.12 0.42 10.69
C SER A 393 -2.14 0.19 9.55
N ASP A 394 -0.95 -0.26 9.89
CA ASP A 394 0.09 -0.67 8.95
C ASP A 394 -0.44 -1.68 7.90
N SER A 395 -1.22 -2.66 8.36
CA SER A 395 -1.82 -3.73 7.58
C SER A 395 -2.88 -3.20 6.62
N ALA A 396 -3.66 -2.19 7.05
CA ALA A 396 -4.65 -1.55 6.19
C ALA A 396 -3.98 -0.70 5.10
N ASN A 397 -2.84 -0.08 5.41
CA ASN A 397 -2.05 0.66 4.44
C ASN A 397 -1.36 -0.26 3.42
N LEU A 398 -0.85 -1.42 3.88
CA LEU A 398 -0.30 -2.44 2.99
C LEU A 398 -1.38 -3.01 2.05
N ASP A 399 -2.58 -3.30 2.59
CA ASP A 399 -3.75 -3.72 1.79
C ASP A 399 -4.13 -2.66 0.76
N SER A 400 -4.12 -1.38 1.13
CA SER A 400 -4.42 -0.27 0.21
C SER A 400 -3.40 -0.14 -0.91
N ALA A 401 -2.10 -0.32 -0.60
CA ALA A 401 -1.04 -0.30 -1.61
C ALA A 401 -1.13 -1.52 -2.55
N ALA A 402 -1.39 -2.71 -2.01
CA ALA A 402 -1.57 -3.92 -2.80
C ALA A 402 -2.81 -3.82 -3.70
N GLU A 403 -3.94 -3.34 -3.16
CA GLU A 403 -5.17 -3.10 -3.90
C GLU A 403 -4.95 -2.10 -5.05
N LEU A 404 -4.20 -1.02 -4.82
CA LEU A 404 -3.86 -0.06 -5.89
C LEU A 404 -3.08 -0.73 -7.03
N LEU A 405 -2.08 -1.55 -6.72
CA LEU A 405 -1.28 -2.26 -7.71
C LEU A 405 -2.12 -3.29 -8.49
N ILE A 406 -2.95 -4.07 -7.79
CA ILE A 406 -3.82 -5.08 -8.40
C ILE A 406 -4.86 -4.40 -9.30
N ARG A 407 -5.55 -3.37 -8.82
CA ARG A 407 -6.54 -2.63 -9.61
C ARG A 407 -5.91 -1.84 -10.76
N SER A 408 -4.61 -1.53 -10.69
CA SER A 408 -3.85 -0.97 -11.81
C SER A 408 -3.50 -2.00 -12.91
N GLY A 409 -3.86 -3.28 -12.73
CA GLY A 409 -3.70 -4.35 -13.72
C GLY A 409 -2.61 -5.37 -13.42
N ARG A 410 -2.06 -5.40 -12.21
CA ARG A 410 -1.05 -6.39 -11.80
C ARG A 410 -1.70 -7.62 -11.18
N ALA A 411 -1.06 -8.78 -11.35
CA ALA A 411 -1.46 -9.97 -10.62
C ALA A 411 -1.15 -9.83 -9.11
N PRO A 412 -1.90 -10.48 -8.20
CA PRO A 412 -1.64 -10.41 -6.76
C PRO A 412 -0.22 -10.82 -6.39
N GLU A 413 0.34 -11.83 -7.06
CA GLU A 413 1.71 -12.30 -6.83
C GLU A 413 2.75 -11.24 -7.21
N GLU A 414 2.53 -10.58 -8.35
CA GLU A 414 3.40 -9.49 -8.81
C GLU A 414 3.34 -8.31 -7.84
N ALA A 415 2.14 -7.90 -7.41
CA ALA A 415 1.98 -6.80 -6.46
C ALA A 415 2.71 -7.07 -5.14
N LEU A 416 2.61 -8.29 -4.62
CA LEU A 416 3.29 -8.67 -3.38
C LEU A 416 4.79 -8.86 -3.55
N MET A 417 5.26 -9.36 -4.70
CA MET A 417 6.69 -9.40 -5.02
C MET A 417 7.30 -8.00 -5.16
N ILE A 418 6.52 -6.99 -5.56
CA ILE A 418 6.95 -5.59 -5.62
C ILE A 418 7.00 -4.96 -4.22
N LEU A 419 5.97 -5.18 -3.40
CA LEU A 419 5.86 -4.55 -2.07
C LEU A 419 6.75 -5.23 -1.03
N VAL A 420 6.80 -6.57 -1.03
CA VAL A 420 7.53 -7.40 -0.07
C VAL A 420 8.45 -8.36 -0.84
N PRO A 421 9.54 -7.84 -1.45
CA PRO A 421 10.44 -8.66 -2.25
C PRO A 421 11.27 -9.62 -1.39
N GLU A 422 11.73 -10.72 -1.99
CA GLU A 422 12.65 -11.62 -1.30
C GLU A 422 14.07 -11.04 -1.21
N ALA A 423 14.87 -11.56 -0.29
CA ALA A 423 16.32 -11.32 -0.30
C ALA A 423 16.98 -12.10 -1.46
N TYR A 424 17.04 -11.47 -2.64
CA TYR A 424 17.47 -12.13 -3.87
C TYR A 424 18.99 -12.04 -4.15
N LYS A 425 19.70 -11.12 -3.50
CA LYS A 425 21.16 -10.99 -3.68
C LYS A 425 21.88 -12.20 -3.08
N ASN A 426 22.94 -12.63 -3.76
CA ASN A 426 23.76 -13.80 -3.38
C ASN A 426 22.98 -15.13 -3.28
N HIS A 427 21.72 -15.19 -3.74
CA HIS A 427 20.90 -16.40 -3.68
C HIS A 427 21.31 -17.39 -4.77
N PRO A 428 21.95 -18.54 -4.46
CA PRO A 428 22.55 -19.41 -5.48
C PRO A 428 21.52 -19.97 -6.46
N THR A 429 20.35 -20.39 -5.97
CA THR A 429 19.28 -20.94 -6.82
C THR A 429 18.74 -19.91 -7.82
N LEU A 430 18.49 -18.68 -7.39
CA LEU A 430 17.98 -17.62 -8.28
C LEU A 430 19.04 -17.24 -9.32
N MET A 431 20.28 -16.99 -8.88
CA MET A 431 21.36 -16.58 -9.78
C MET A 431 21.70 -17.63 -10.84
N ILE A 432 21.61 -18.93 -10.50
CA ILE A 432 21.99 -20.01 -11.42
C ILE A 432 20.80 -20.49 -12.27
N LYS A 433 19.62 -20.67 -11.65
CA LYS A 433 18.47 -21.34 -12.31
C LYS A 433 17.39 -20.38 -12.78
N TYR A 434 17.27 -19.20 -12.18
CA TYR A 434 16.18 -18.25 -12.44
C TYR A 434 16.69 -16.80 -12.52
N PRO A 435 17.66 -16.49 -13.40
CA PRO A 435 18.21 -15.14 -13.54
C PRO A 435 17.13 -14.09 -13.85
N GLU A 436 16.05 -14.47 -14.53
CA GLU A 436 14.91 -13.61 -14.82
C GLU A 436 14.28 -13.02 -13.54
N VAL A 437 14.30 -13.76 -12.43
CA VAL A 437 13.77 -13.31 -11.13
C VAL A 437 14.69 -12.24 -10.52
N VAL A 438 16.01 -12.39 -10.69
CA VAL A 438 16.99 -11.37 -10.26
C VAL A 438 16.78 -10.09 -11.06
N ASP A 439 16.58 -10.20 -12.37
CA ASP A 439 16.30 -9.05 -13.24
C ASP A 439 15.01 -8.31 -12.84
N PHE A 440 13.95 -9.06 -12.49
CA PHE A 440 12.71 -8.50 -11.96
C PHE A 440 12.97 -7.66 -10.71
N TYR A 441 13.69 -8.20 -9.72
CA TYR A 441 13.96 -7.46 -8.50
C TYR A 441 14.92 -6.28 -8.72
N ASP A 442 15.90 -6.42 -9.62
CA ASP A 442 16.80 -5.35 -10.01
C ASP A 442 16.08 -4.18 -10.69
N TYR A 443 14.99 -4.46 -11.42
CA TYR A 443 14.12 -3.45 -12.00
C TYR A 443 13.30 -2.71 -10.93
N TYR A 444 12.70 -3.45 -9.98
CA TYR A 444 11.81 -2.85 -8.98
C TYR A 444 12.52 -2.21 -7.79
N LYS A 445 13.75 -2.62 -7.44
CA LYS A 445 14.49 -2.05 -6.29
C LYS A 445 14.68 -0.53 -6.35
N GLY A 446 14.71 0.04 -7.56
CA GLY A 446 14.83 1.50 -7.77
C GLY A 446 13.48 2.23 -7.86
N GLN A 447 12.38 1.48 -7.98
CA GLN A 447 11.05 2.03 -8.23
C GLN A 447 10.13 1.94 -7.02
N MET A 448 10.19 0.86 -6.24
CA MET A 448 9.38 0.67 -5.05
C MET A 448 10.28 0.27 -3.88
N GLU A 449 10.17 1.00 -2.79
CA GLU A 449 10.78 0.65 -1.51
C GLU A 449 10.05 -0.52 -0.85
N THR A 450 10.79 -1.30 -0.05
CA THR A 450 10.28 -2.51 0.59
C THR A 450 9.39 -2.17 1.78
N TRP A 451 8.22 -2.79 1.82
CA TRP A 451 7.35 -2.79 3.00
C TRP A 451 7.83 -3.87 3.95
N ASP A 452 8.89 -3.53 4.67
CA ASP A 452 9.65 -4.47 5.51
C ASP A 452 9.07 -4.60 6.93
N GLY A 453 9.45 -5.69 7.58
CA GLY A 453 8.94 -6.15 8.86
C GLY A 453 8.42 -7.59 8.78
N PRO A 454 8.32 -8.32 9.91
CA PRO A 454 7.80 -9.68 9.90
C PRO A 454 6.38 -9.72 9.36
N ALA A 455 6.14 -10.54 8.36
CA ALA A 455 4.87 -10.61 7.68
C ALA A 455 4.61 -12.01 7.16
N LEU A 456 3.49 -12.61 7.59
CA LEU A 456 2.79 -13.63 6.83
C LEU A 456 1.55 -12.98 6.23
N LEU A 457 1.55 -12.87 4.92
CA LEU A 457 0.48 -12.27 4.12
C LEU A 457 -0.31 -13.37 3.45
N LEU A 458 -1.58 -13.47 3.76
CA LEU A 458 -2.54 -14.25 2.98
C LEU A 458 -3.31 -13.31 2.08
N PHE A 459 -3.57 -13.72 0.86
CA PHE A 459 -4.20 -12.84 -0.12
C PHE A 459 -5.16 -13.57 -1.03
N SER A 460 -6.19 -12.86 -1.49
CA SER A 460 -7.06 -13.34 -2.56
C SER A 460 -7.67 -12.19 -3.34
N ASP A 461 -7.75 -12.34 -4.66
CA ASP A 461 -8.56 -11.51 -5.56
C ASP A 461 -9.87 -12.23 -5.97
N GLY A 462 -10.14 -13.39 -5.37
CA GLY A 462 -11.27 -14.27 -5.66
C GLY A 462 -11.03 -15.26 -6.81
N LYS A 463 -9.99 -15.06 -7.63
CA LYS A 463 -9.54 -16.01 -8.66
C LYS A 463 -8.33 -16.81 -8.17
N THR A 464 -7.43 -16.15 -7.47
CA THR A 464 -6.20 -16.68 -6.90
C THR A 464 -6.24 -16.51 -5.39
N VAL A 465 -5.79 -17.52 -4.65
CA VAL A 465 -5.56 -17.43 -3.20
C VAL A 465 -4.13 -17.86 -2.89
N GLY A 466 -3.44 -17.15 -2.01
CA GLY A 466 -2.04 -17.42 -1.75
C GLY A 466 -1.55 -16.95 -0.40
N ALA A 467 -0.28 -17.30 -0.13
CA ALA A 467 0.47 -16.89 1.03
C ALA A 467 1.87 -16.42 0.63
N CYS A 468 2.34 -15.32 1.24
CA CYS A 468 3.68 -14.77 1.06
C CYS A 468 4.31 -14.50 2.42
N LEU A 469 5.60 -14.81 2.57
CA LEU A 469 6.39 -14.42 3.74
C LEU A 469 7.27 -13.21 3.45
N ASP A 470 7.55 -12.45 4.50
CA ASP A 470 8.58 -11.43 4.51
C ASP A 470 9.95 -12.00 4.14
N ARG A 471 10.85 -11.10 3.75
CA ARG A 471 12.18 -11.42 3.26
C ARG A 471 13.03 -12.28 4.20
N ASN A 472 12.76 -12.24 5.51
CA ASN A 472 13.49 -12.94 6.56
C ASN A 472 12.74 -14.17 7.07
N GLY A 473 11.47 -14.34 6.69
CA GLY A 473 10.64 -15.46 7.14
C GLY A 473 10.38 -15.43 8.63
N LEU A 474 10.13 -14.23 9.18
CA LEU A 474 10.03 -14.00 10.63
C LEU A 474 8.69 -14.45 11.24
N ARG A 475 7.76 -14.94 10.40
CA ARG A 475 6.49 -15.53 10.81
C ARG A 475 6.35 -16.98 10.32
N PRO A 476 5.74 -17.87 11.12
CA PRO A 476 5.58 -19.26 10.73
C PRO A 476 4.47 -19.39 9.67
N ALA A 477 4.73 -20.16 8.61
CA ALA A 477 3.73 -20.56 7.64
C ALA A 477 3.92 -22.02 7.25
N ARG A 478 2.89 -22.83 7.48
CA ARG A 478 2.85 -24.25 7.17
C ARG A 478 1.74 -24.51 6.18
N TYR A 479 1.99 -25.42 5.24
CA TYR A 479 0.98 -25.79 4.26
C TYR A 479 0.92 -27.30 4.06
N TRP A 480 -0.23 -27.78 3.65
CA TRP A 480 -0.41 -29.18 3.28
C TRP A 480 -1.49 -29.34 2.22
N ARG A 481 -1.32 -30.39 1.40
CA ARG A 481 -2.26 -30.78 0.35
C ARG A 481 -2.85 -32.14 0.68
N THR A 482 -4.15 -32.28 0.48
CA THR A 482 -4.86 -33.56 0.66
C THR A 482 -5.09 -34.27 -0.67
N MET A 483 -5.34 -35.59 -0.59
CA MET A 483 -5.79 -36.40 -1.73
C MET A 483 -7.16 -35.94 -2.27
N ASP A 484 -7.97 -35.31 -1.41
CA ASP A 484 -9.27 -34.71 -1.75
C ASP A 484 -9.13 -33.36 -2.49
N ASN A 485 -7.95 -33.03 -3.03
CA ASN A 485 -7.66 -31.80 -3.77
C ASN A 485 -7.93 -30.50 -2.97
N VAL A 486 -7.62 -30.49 -1.67
CA VAL A 486 -7.69 -29.29 -0.84
C VAL A 486 -6.29 -28.87 -0.39
N VAL A 487 -6.02 -27.57 -0.47
CA VAL A 487 -4.80 -26.93 0.04
C VAL A 487 -5.14 -26.13 1.28
N TYR A 488 -4.32 -26.30 2.31
CA TYR A 488 -4.40 -25.58 3.56
C TYR A 488 -3.09 -24.85 3.79
N VAL A 489 -3.17 -23.60 4.23
CA VAL A 489 -2.05 -22.83 4.75
C VAL A 489 -2.45 -22.27 6.10
N ALA A 490 -1.58 -22.38 7.09
CA ALA A 490 -1.84 -21.86 8.43
C ALA A 490 -0.55 -21.44 9.13
N SER A 491 -0.67 -20.54 10.10
CA SER A 491 0.44 -20.15 10.98
C SER A 491 0.91 -21.27 11.91
N GLU A 492 0.06 -22.27 12.18
CA GLU A 492 0.39 -23.45 12.99
C GLU A 492 -0.02 -24.76 12.33
N VAL A 493 0.53 -25.87 12.82
CA VAL A 493 0.10 -27.23 12.47
C VAL A 493 -0.95 -27.67 13.50
N GLY A 494 -1.95 -28.45 13.09
CA GLY A 494 -2.96 -29.01 14.00
C GLY A 494 -4.24 -28.17 14.14
N VAL A 495 -4.41 -27.18 13.26
CA VAL A 495 -5.58 -26.28 13.22
C VAL A 495 -6.87 -26.98 12.79
N LEU A 496 -6.74 -28.16 12.19
CA LEU A 496 -7.84 -28.99 11.75
C LEU A 496 -7.57 -30.45 12.12
N PRO A 497 -8.58 -31.17 12.64
CA PRO A 497 -8.48 -32.61 12.82
C PRO A 497 -8.47 -33.28 11.44
N MET A 498 -7.27 -33.70 11.02
CA MET A 498 -7.03 -34.27 9.70
C MET A 498 -6.60 -35.72 9.83
N ASP A 499 -7.14 -36.56 8.95
CA ASP A 499 -6.68 -37.94 8.79
C ASP A 499 -5.33 -37.92 8.05
N GLU A 500 -4.26 -38.36 8.72
CA GLU A 500 -2.92 -38.37 8.15
C GLU A 500 -2.81 -39.22 6.88
N SER A 501 -3.66 -40.24 6.72
CA SER A 501 -3.70 -41.07 5.51
C SER A 501 -4.11 -40.28 4.27
N LYS A 502 -4.82 -39.15 4.43
CA LYS A 502 -5.27 -38.27 3.34
C LYS A 502 -4.28 -37.19 2.96
N VAL A 503 -3.18 -37.02 3.70
CA VAL A 503 -2.22 -35.95 3.45
C VAL A 503 -1.25 -36.38 2.35
N ALA A 504 -1.35 -35.74 1.20
CA ALA A 504 -0.47 -36.00 0.05
C ALA A 504 0.89 -35.29 0.20
N MET A 505 0.90 -34.10 0.78
CA MET A 505 2.13 -33.29 0.94
C MET A 505 2.02 -32.39 2.17
N LYS A 506 3.13 -32.20 2.89
CA LYS A 506 3.30 -31.19 3.96
C LYS A 506 4.55 -30.37 3.65
N GLY A 507 4.47 -29.05 3.83
CA GLY A 507 5.57 -28.13 3.57
C GLY A 507 5.54 -26.91 4.51
N ARG A 508 6.54 -26.05 4.36
CA ARG A 508 6.65 -24.75 5.04
C ARG A 508 7.11 -23.69 4.07
N LEU A 509 6.67 -22.46 4.26
CA LEU A 509 7.28 -21.32 3.57
C LEU A 509 8.51 -20.87 4.35
N GLY A 510 9.60 -20.61 3.63
CA GLY A 510 10.80 -19.99 4.15
C GLY A 510 10.87 -18.50 3.85
N PRO A 511 12.01 -17.85 4.17
CA PRO A 511 12.23 -16.43 3.91
C PRO A 511 11.93 -16.05 2.45
N GLY A 512 11.09 -15.02 2.27
CA GLY A 512 10.67 -14.49 0.97
C GLY A 512 9.88 -15.46 0.09
N MET A 513 9.44 -16.62 0.61
CA MET A 513 8.74 -17.63 -0.19
C MET A 513 7.25 -17.31 -0.36
N MET A 514 6.71 -17.69 -1.51
CA MET A 514 5.29 -17.58 -1.83
C MET A 514 4.72 -18.94 -2.27
N ILE A 515 3.43 -19.17 -1.99
CA ILE A 515 2.64 -20.25 -2.60
C ILE A 515 1.32 -19.66 -3.07
N THR A 516 0.89 -20.01 -4.29
CA THR A 516 -0.40 -19.59 -4.81
C THR A 516 -1.22 -20.73 -5.37
N VAL A 517 -2.53 -20.58 -5.31
CA VAL A 517 -3.52 -21.49 -5.83
C VAL A 517 -4.39 -20.70 -6.78
N ASP A 518 -4.33 -21.06 -8.06
CA ASP A 518 -5.27 -20.54 -9.07
C ASP A 518 -6.53 -21.40 -9.03
N LEU A 519 -7.64 -20.82 -8.54
CA LEU A 519 -8.91 -21.52 -8.40
C LEU A 519 -9.53 -21.83 -9.77
N SER A 520 -9.19 -21.08 -10.82
CA SER A 520 -9.77 -21.30 -12.15
C SER A 520 -9.16 -22.53 -12.82
N SER A 521 -7.84 -22.72 -12.68
CA SER A 521 -7.13 -23.87 -13.27
C SER A 521 -6.96 -25.05 -12.30
N GLY A 522 -7.17 -24.84 -10.99
CA GLY A 522 -6.91 -25.84 -9.96
C GLY A 522 -5.42 -26.13 -9.74
N GLN A 523 -4.55 -25.27 -10.26
CA GLN A 523 -3.09 -25.43 -10.14
C GLN A 523 -2.56 -24.76 -8.88
N VAL A 524 -1.57 -25.41 -8.28
CA VAL A 524 -0.81 -24.89 -7.14
C VAL A 524 0.58 -24.56 -7.65
N TYR A 525 0.97 -23.31 -7.48
CA TYR A 525 2.31 -22.84 -7.84
C TYR A 525 3.12 -22.63 -6.57
N GLU A 526 4.27 -23.29 -6.51
CA GLU A 526 5.24 -23.08 -5.45
C GLU A 526 6.17 -21.90 -5.76
N ASN A 527 6.99 -21.51 -4.77
CA ASN A 527 7.80 -20.29 -4.79
C ASN A 527 8.53 -20.01 -6.11
N THR A 528 9.28 -20.98 -6.62
CA THR A 528 10.08 -20.77 -7.84
C THR A 528 9.23 -20.64 -9.09
N GLU A 529 8.11 -21.35 -9.17
CA GLU A 529 7.19 -21.30 -10.31
C GLU A 529 6.42 -19.98 -10.34
N VAL A 530 5.96 -19.51 -9.17
CA VAL A 530 5.32 -18.19 -9.02
C VAL A 530 6.27 -17.10 -9.50
N LYS A 531 7.47 -17.05 -8.94
CA LYS A 531 8.46 -16.02 -9.25
C LYS A 531 8.88 -16.04 -10.71
N LYS A 532 9.12 -17.22 -11.27
CA LYS A 532 9.43 -17.38 -12.69
C LYS A 532 8.31 -16.85 -13.58
N ARG A 533 7.05 -17.19 -13.30
CA ARG A 533 5.90 -16.73 -14.08
C ARG A 533 5.78 -15.21 -14.07
N VAL A 534 5.95 -14.58 -12.90
CA VAL A 534 5.91 -13.13 -12.75
C VAL A 534 7.10 -12.47 -13.48
N ALA A 535 8.31 -12.99 -13.29
CA ALA A 535 9.52 -12.47 -13.92
C ALA A 535 9.51 -12.58 -15.45
N LEU A 536 8.84 -13.59 -16.01
CA LEU A 536 8.71 -13.76 -17.46
C LEU A 536 7.58 -12.92 -18.08
N SER A 537 6.81 -12.17 -17.29
CA SER A 537 5.74 -11.32 -17.81
C SER A 537 6.24 -10.19 -18.71
N ASN A 538 7.47 -9.71 -18.46
CA ASN A 538 8.09 -8.61 -19.18
C ASN A 538 9.61 -8.83 -19.33
N PRO A 539 10.28 -8.19 -20.31
CA PRO A 539 11.71 -8.35 -20.54
C PRO A 539 12.56 -7.50 -19.56
N TYR A 540 12.45 -7.76 -18.25
CA TYR A 540 13.12 -6.95 -17.20
C TYR A 540 14.64 -6.87 -17.39
N GLY A 541 15.30 -7.98 -17.76
CA GLY A 541 16.75 -7.99 -17.96
C GLY A 541 17.22 -7.05 -19.07
N MET A 542 16.45 -6.95 -20.16
CA MET A 542 16.74 -5.98 -21.22
C MET A 542 16.65 -4.55 -20.67
N TRP A 543 15.56 -4.22 -19.98
CA TRP A 543 15.36 -2.88 -19.41
C TRP A 543 16.44 -2.50 -18.41
N VAL A 544 16.85 -3.43 -17.54
CA VAL A 544 17.92 -3.19 -16.57
C VAL A 544 19.24 -2.97 -17.30
N SER A 545 19.60 -3.82 -18.28
CA SER A 545 20.88 -3.71 -19.00
C SER A 545 21.02 -2.42 -19.80
N GLU A 546 19.92 -1.92 -20.39
CA GLU A 546 19.93 -0.71 -21.23
C GLU A 546 19.93 0.59 -20.41
N ASN A 547 19.27 0.58 -19.25
CA ASN A 547 18.96 1.81 -18.51
C ASN A 547 19.72 1.95 -17.18
N LEU A 548 20.13 0.86 -16.54
CA LEU A 548 20.83 0.93 -15.26
C LEU A 548 22.28 1.36 -15.49
N ARG A 549 22.70 2.45 -14.83
CA ARG A 549 24.08 2.93 -14.85
C ARG A 549 24.70 2.71 -13.47
N SER A 550 25.78 1.94 -13.41
CA SER A 550 26.57 1.75 -12.19
C SER A 550 27.76 2.72 -12.19
N LEU A 551 27.95 3.44 -11.08
CA LEU A 551 29.14 4.24 -10.85
C LEU A 551 30.26 3.33 -10.34
N LYS A 552 31.39 3.32 -11.05
CA LYS A 552 32.55 2.52 -10.63
C LYS A 552 33.19 3.17 -9.41
N PRO A 553 33.60 2.38 -8.40
CA PRO A 553 34.35 2.92 -7.27
C PRO A 553 35.65 3.56 -7.77
N VAL A 554 35.94 4.75 -7.26
CA VAL A 554 37.17 5.50 -7.56
C VAL A 554 38.07 5.43 -6.34
N ASN A 555 39.37 5.36 -6.55
CA ASN A 555 40.33 5.44 -5.46
C ASN A 555 40.20 6.78 -4.74
N HIS A 556 40.22 6.76 -3.41
CA HIS A 556 40.31 7.97 -2.61
C HIS A 556 41.60 8.73 -2.95
N LEU A 557 41.55 10.06 -2.85
CA LEU A 557 42.72 10.92 -3.03
C LEU A 557 43.75 10.59 -1.92
N SER A 558 45.01 10.42 -2.30
CA SER A 558 46.10 10.10 -1.38
C SER A 558 46.68 11.31 -0.66
N THR A 559 46.24 12.53 -1.01
CA THR A 559 46.78 13.78 -0.48
C THR A 559 45.67 14.65 0.08
N THR A 560 45.93 15.31 1.20
CA THR A 560 45.03 16.34 1.74
C THR A 560 44.94 17.51 0.77
N VAL A 561 43.72 18.03 0.61
CA VAL A 561 43.43 19.16 -0.29
C VAL A 561 43.60 20.51 0.44
N MET A 562 43.50 20.49 1.78
CA MET A 562 43.52 21.67 2.64
C MET A 562 44.75 21.63 3.55
N ASP A 563 45.25 22.81 3.92
CA ASP A 563 46.29 22.97 4.94
C ASP A 563 45.71 22.78 6.36
N ASN A 564 46.60 22.55 7.33
CA ASN A 564 46.21 22.23 8.71
C ASN A 564 45.42 23.35 9.40
N GLU A 565 45.74 24.62 9.12
CA GLU A 565 45.04 25.75 9.75
C GLU A 565 43.60 25.84 9.22
N SER A 566 43.43 25.66 7.91
CA SER A 566 42.11 25.58 7.30
C SER A 566 41.29 24.41 7.84
N ILE A 567 41.89 23.23 8.02
CA ILE A 567 41.20 22.05 8.58
C ILE A 567 40.68 22.33 9.99
N LEU A 568 41.54 22.85 10.88
CA LEU A 568 41.17 23.16 12.26
C LEU A 568 40.04 24.19 12.35
N ARG A 569 40.08 25.23 11.50
CA ARG A 569 39.00 26.23 11.43
C ARG A 569 37.66 25.61 11.01
N HIS A 570 37.67 24.68 10.05
CA HIS A 570 36.44 24.00 9.63
C HIS A 570 35.95 23.04 10.71
N GLN A 571 36.84 22.27 11.33
CA GLN A 571 36.50 21.40 12.46
C GLN A 571 35.81 22.20 13.57
N GLN A 572 36.38 23.34 13.98
CA GLN A 572 35.78 24.20 14.99
C GLN A 572 34.42 24.77 14.54
N ALA A 573 34.28 25.19 13.28
CA ALA A 573 33.03 25.73 12.74
C ALA A 573 31.91 24.68 12.71
N TYR A 574 32.24 23.41 12.45
CA TYR A 574 31.30 22.29 12.46
C TYR A 574 31.16 21.60 13.82
N GLY A 575 31.80 22.13 14.87
CA GLY A 575 31.65 21.64 16.24
C GLY A 575 32.42 20.36 16.56
N TYR A 576 33.42 19.97 15.75
CA TYR A 576 34.29 18.83 16.07
C TYR A 576 35.14 19.15 17.30
N SER A 577 35.13 18.22 18.26
CA SER A 577 36.01 18.21 19.42
C SER A 577 37.26 17.36 19.18
N SER A 578 38.24 17.46 20.08
CA SER A 578 39.39 16.56 20.08
C SER A 578 38.98 15.10 20.30
N GLU A 579 37.93 14.85 21.07
CA GLU A 579 37.42 13.50 21.36
C GLU A 579 36.79 12.88 20.11
N ASP A 580 36.03 13.65 19.33
CA ASP A 580 35.45 13.18 18.06
C ASP A 580 36.55 12.68 17.09
N VAL A 581 37.65 13.43 16.99
CA VAL A 581 38.75 13.06 16.10
C VAL A 581 39.53 11.86 16.65
N GLN A 582 40.01 11.95 17.89
CA GLN A 582 40.92 10.96 18.46
C GLN A 582 40.22 9.64 18.82
N MET A 583 39.02 9.70 19.38
CA MET A 583 38.33 8.50 19.87
C MET A 583 37.48 7.85 18.79
N VAL A 584 36.82 8.65 17.93
CA VAL A 584 35.86 8.13 16.94
C VAL A 584 36.50 8.00 15.56
N ILE A 585 36.97 9.10 14.97
CA ILE A 585 37.44 9.11 13.57
C ILE A 585 38.74 8.32 13.39
N GLU A 586 39.75 8.53 14.25
CA GLU A 586 41.02 7.81 14.17
C GLU A 586 40.82 6.29 14.35
N THR A 587 39.94 5.88 15.28
CA THR A 587 39.60 4.47 15.48
C THR A 587 38.92 3.87 14.25
N MET A 588 37.92 4.56 13.66
CA MET A 588 37.26 4.14 12.42
C MET A 588 38.24 3.99 11.27
N ALA A 589 39.15 4.96 11.11
CA ALA A 589 40.15 4.94 10.05
C ALA A 589 41.20 3.83 10.24
N ALA A 590 41.63 3.58 11.48
CA ALA A 590 42.66 2.58 11.78
C ALA A 590 42.13 1.14 11.75
N GLN A 591 40.92 0.90 12.24
CA GLN A 591 40.37 -0.45 12.45
C GLN A 591 39.27 -0.83 11.45
N GLY A 592 38.70 0.13 10.71
CA GLY A 592 37.54 -0.09 9.85
C GLY A 592 36.25 -0.43 10.61
N LYS A 593 36.18 -0.05 11.90
CA LYS A 593 35.07 -0.31 12.81
C LYS A 593 34.80 0.92 13.68
N GLU A 594 33.55 1.12 14.07
CA GLU A 594 33.21 2.12 15.08
C GLU A 594 33.82 1.77 16.45
N PRO A 595 34.14 2.77 17.29
CA PRO A 595 34.75 2.50 18.59
C PRO A 595 33.77 1.80 19.55
N THR A 596 34.30 0.90 20.39
CA THR A 596 33.53 0.28 21.48
C THR A 596 33.81 0.99 22.79
N PHE A 597 32.75 1.33 23.52
CA PHE A 597 32.81 1.96 24.85
C PHE A 597 31.99 1.17 25.88
N CYS A 598 32.14 1.52 27.17
CA CYS A 598 31.41 0.92 28.29
C CYS A 598 30.91 2.00 29.26
N MET A 599 30.03 1.61 30.21
CA MET A 599 29.24 2.50 31.08
C MET A 599 28.07 3.17 30.34
N GLY A 600 27.17 3.79 31.11
CA GLY A 600 26.02 4.52 30.57
C GLY A 600 26.39 5.95 30.16
N ASP A 601 25.54 6.56 29.32
CA ASP A 601 25.62 7.98 28.96
C ASP A 601 25.29 8.84 30.21
N ASP A 602 26.34 9.42 30.83
CA ASP A 602 26.26 10.17 32.09
C ASP A 602 26.25 11.70 31.90
N ILE A 603 26.22 12.18 30.65
CA ILE A 603 26.12 13.60 30.34
C ILE A 603 24.66 14.09 30.33
N PRO A 604 24.41 15.40 30.56
CA PRO A 604 23.08 15.97 30.43
C PRO A 604 22.52 15.77 29.01
N LEU A 605 21.18 15.61 28.90
CA LEU A 605 20.51 15.69 27.60
C LEU A 605 20.90 16.99 26.88
N ALA A 606 21.07 16.93 25.55
CA ALA A 606 21.57 18.06 24.74
C ALA A 606 20.80 19.38 24.98
N ILE A 607 19.50 19.32 25.28
CA ILE A 607 18.67 20.49 25.59
C ILE A 607 18.94 21.12 26.97
N LEU A 608 19.47 20.34 27.92
CA LEU A 608 19.78 20.76 29.29
C LEU A 608 21.27 21.09 29.48
N SER A 609 22.11 20.71 28.51
CA SER A 609 23.54 20.95 28.55
C SER A 609 23.87 22.43 28.44
N GLN A 610 24.91 22.85 29.16
CA GLN A 610 25.48 24.20 29.05
C GLN A 610 26.49 24.29 27.89
N LYS A 611 26.87 23.15 27.28
CA LYS A 611 27.80 23.08 26.15
C LYS A 611 27.03 23.11 24.82
N PRO A 612 27.63 23.61 23.73
CA PRO A 612 27.02 23.53 22.41
C PRO A 612 26.96 22.07 21.95
N HIS A 613 25.81 21.66 21.41
CA HIS A 613 25.55 20.33 20.88
C HIS A 613 25.23 20.38 19.39
N LEU A 614 25.51 19.29 18.69
CA LEU A 614 25.15 19.16 17.28
C LEU A 614 23.68 18.79 17.15
N LEU A 615 23.09 19.08 15.99
CA LEU A 615 21.70 18.75 15.72
C LEU A 615 21.42 17.24 15.91
N TYR A 616 22.39 16.39 15.58
CA TYR A 616 22.28 14.94 15.68
C TYR A 616 22.03 14.45 17.13
N ASP A 617 22.50 15.17 18.15
CA ASP A 617 22.36 14.77 19.56
C ASP A 617 20.89 14.81 20.04
N TYR A 618 20.06 15.58 19.36
CA TYR A 618 18.62 15.70 19.62
C TYR A 618 17.81 14.57 18.98
N PHE A 619 18.38 13.84 18.03
CA PHE A 619 17.72 12.71 17.38
C PHE A 619 18.21 11.41 18.01
N LYS A 620 17.31 10.75 18.76
CA LYS A 620 17.59 9.43 19.30
C LYS A 620 17.14 8.35 18.32
N GLN A 621 18.04 7.41 18.04
CA GLN A 621 17.73 6.27 17.19
C GLN A 621 16.61 5.46 17.85
N ARG A 622 15.59 5.12 17.05
CA ARG A 622 14.53 4.22 17.49
C ARG A 622 14.99 2.79 17.29
N PHE A 623 14.55 1.91 18.17
CA PHE A 623 14.88 0.50 18.13
C PHE A 623 13.64 -0.32 18.49
N ALA A 624 13.65 -1.60 18.13
CA ALA A 624 12.50 -2.47 18.33
C ALA A 624 12.56 -3.09 19.73
N GLN A 625 11.42 -3.10 20.43
CA GLN A 625 11.28 -3.76 21.73
C GLN A 625 9.99 -4.59 21.72
N ASP A 626 10.10 -5.86 22.13
CA ASP A 626 9.05 -6.88 22.33
C ASP A 626 8.20 -7.29 21.10
N ALA A 627 7.98 -6.40 20.15
CA ALA A 627 7.11 -6.66 19.00
C ALA A 627 7.83 -7.34 17.82
N TRP A 628 9.14 -7.15 17.70
CA TRP A 628 9.98 -7.62 16.59
C TRP A 628 11.32 -8.10 17.12
N CYS A 629 11.93 -9.04 16.40
CA CYS A 629 13.34 -9.38 16.60
C CYS A 629 14.18 -8.40 15.77
N GLU A 630 15.19 -7.77 16.38
CA GLU A 630 16.17 -7.01 15.62
C GLU A 630 16.96 -7.97 14.72
N GLU A 631 17.22 -7.55 13.49
CA GLU A 631 18.11 -8.31 12.59
C GLU A 631 19.52 -8.31 13.18
N GLU A 632 20.27 -9.40 12.98
CA GLU A 632 21.67 -9.45 13.40
C GLU A 632 22.54 -8.99 12.21
N PRO A 633 22.99 -7.72 12.17
CA PRO A 633 23.61 -7.12 10.98
C PRO A 633 24.93 -7.79 10.57
N LEU A 634 25.53 -8.58 11.47
CA LEU A 634 26.75 -9.34 11.20
C LEU A 634 26.50 -10.73 10.63
N LYS A 635 25.42 -11.42 11.06
CA LYS A 635 25.13 -12.79 10.61
C LYS A 635 24.15 -12.84 9.45
N ASP A 636 23.20 -11.91 9.41
CA ASP A 636 22.16 -11.81 8.41
C ASP A 636 22.46 -10.73 7.36
N PHE A 637 23.74 -10.33 7.22
CA PHE A 637 24.20 -9.25 6.34
C PHE A 637 23.78 -9.43 4.87
N ASP A 638 23.67 -10.66 4.37
CA ASP A 638 23.23 -10.93 3.00
C ASP A 638 21.76 -10.51 2.76
N VAL A 639 20.97 -10.42 3.83
CA VAL A 639 19.61 -9.90 3.78
C VAL A 639 19.61 -8.37 3.88
N GLU A 640 20.45 -7.76 4.72
CA GLU A 640 20.55 -6.30 4.75
C GLU A 640 21.11 -5.72 3.44
N GLN A 641 20.37 -4.81 2.81
CA GLN A 641 20.83 -4.13 1.60
C GLN A 641 21.05 -2.65 1.87
N ILE A 642 22.27 -2.31 2.28
CA ILE A 642 22.79 -0.97 2.01
C ILE A 642 23.22 -0.96 0.55
N MET A 643 22.37 -0.46 -0.34
CA MET A 643 22.87 0.08 -1.60
C MET A 643 23.81 1.21 -1.19
N ARG A 644 25.11 0.92 -1.10
CA ARG A 644 26.12 1.91 -0.75
C ARG A 644 25.83 3.11 -1.63
N LYS A 645 25.29 4.18 -1.04
CA LYS A 645 25.34 5.50 -1.61
C LYS A 645 26.84 5.77 -1.68
N THR A 646 27.43 5.43 -2.82
CA THR A 646 28.73 5.92 -3.20
C THR A 646 28.56 7.43 -3.23
N ASN A 647 29.00 8.08 -2.15
CA ASN A 647 29.17 9.52 -2.11
C ASN A 647 30.03 9.98 -3.28
#